data_AF-A0A0A2VQE3-F1
#
_entry.id   AF-A0A0A2VQE3-F1
#
_cell.length_a   1.000
_cell.length_b   1.000
_cell.length_c   1.000
_cell.angle_alpha   90.00
_cell.angle_beta   90.00
_cell.angle_gamma   90.00
#
_symmetry.space_group_name_H-M   'P 1'
#
loop_
_entity.id
_entity.type
_entity.pdbx_description
1 polymer ?
#
loop_
_entity_poly.entity_id
_entity_poly.type
_entity_poly.pdbx_seq_one_letter_code
_entity_poly.pdbx_strand_id
1 'polypeptide(L)'
;MHLAAHIGCGQSHWKRLLIVSVISATRALNWPYKISCWGMVTIQQGKRDLIAADPQQRQDSINYVKDVVGLSASLGGQIVTVVAGSVGKIVSTSAPEDGWKWAVEGLREVAAFAKEKGIKVGIEPLNRFQTYFINRLDQTLALADEVGYDVGIAFDPFHLALEEADLLAAIRRCKGRIIDFHVADNNSELLLMGVLLHPSVSLRSRSRIQPQPPTVNMSDGCADTGASTDQLSEPDSTPLPGSPWSASPDSVLLSASNPSGRGSRKRTQTATETWAHAKKLKLDEHVRRDRAGNRIWVCGKCPWESASLTSARNHLELRHGVRIKAQQLQIVQKGQAKLEQIFQRQGQKSQADADERERGLLRKAINQKAFDASLLQLIVNNSLPHKAIEYPELYSLIMSVNYMAADIYPKSRAAIPRKIEEAFLQQREEIKQQLEAAMSEIHLACDVWTTEHKKKAFLAVVAHFVDARGTTRKALLGLPRLRGGHGGQHQAEQVNRIIDWYGFAQKLGYYIGDNHGSNDKCCRFISRHLREEYQMHWEPKTRRIRCHGHVINLASQAFIFAPDKETIDLVVDEVRRGSTAGPDGKAPDGDGEPDEDGEEGDEENKLAAMSRKRKRRSWKDIGPLGKLHAIVAHTRASELLYNEFHDGAGRMIPMDNDTRWNSWYTMSRVACELEGHVDSFVKRHRKEIGKYALTPSEWDTVREINIFLKPFDKVTSRTQGDLDSIEKTLSTMDILVKHFEKQRSKHANNAGFENAILMAWHAFDKYYLLTDEVPAYAAALLLHPSRRKRYIDVNWSKAWVAAVLPKLQRLWEESYATAARDAALSLSQAAPEPDEYELLEQDLDVVQTSADDWLSFIEADPTEITTQTALQWWCQEQQRTRHPRLSRMAIDILSVPAMSAEAERVFSGARRQIPWSRASLGSRAIEQMECLKHWFRNGWLRELDVYLPKGQGQEDGQGKLEIQWEENITNRTSQAIEGTTFSCW
;
A
#
# COMPACT_ATOMS: atom_id res chain seq x y z
N MET A 1 7.72 16.78 -11.44
CA MET A 1 7.75 16.99 -9.97
C MET A 1 8.16 18.43 -9.71
N HIS A 2 7.37 19.19 -8.95
CA HIS A 2 7.80 20.49 -8.41
C HIS A 2 8.64 20.24 -7.15
N LEU A 3 9.82 20.85 -7.06
CA LEU A 3 10.63 20.84 -5.84
C LEU A 3 10.33 22.11 -5.03
N ALA A 4 9.90 21.94 -3.77
CA ALA A 4 9.83 23.05 -2.82
C ALA A 4 11.23 23.30 -2.24
N ALA A 5 11.80 24.48 -2.49
CA ALA A 5 13.15 24.83 -2.02
C ALA A 5 13.09 25.76 -0.81
N HIS A 6 13.49 25.26 0.37
CA HIS A 6 13.75 26.11 1.55
C HIS A 6 15.23 26.53 1.58
N ILE A 7 15.56 27.68 0.99
CA ILE A 7 16.91 28.26 1.10
C ILE A 7 16.93 29.21 2.30
N GLY A 8 17.54 28.81 3.42
CA GLY A 8 17.71 29.65 4.61
C GLY A 8 18.63 30.86 4.37
N CYS A 9 18.43 31.94 5.13
CA CYS A 9 19.25 33.16 5.04
C CYS A 9 20.42 33.08 6.02
N GLY A 10 21.64 32.81 5.53
CA GLY A 10 22.88 32.83 6.32
C GLY A 10 24.13 32.50 5.49
N GLN A 11 25.08 33.44 5.46
CA GLN A 11 26.48 33.44 4.93
C GLN A 11 26.78 32.87 3.52
N SER A 12 27.41 33.72 2.69
CA SER A 12 27.47 33.63 1.21
C SER A 12 28.41 32.57 0.61
N HIS A 13 29.40 32.05 1.35
CA HIS A 13 30.38 31.11 0.78
C HIS A 13 29.90 29.65 0.80
N TRP A 14 29.27 29.23 1.90
CA TRP A 14 28.74 27.86 2.06
C TRP A 14 27.54 27.58 1.14
N LYS A 15 26.73 28.59 0.81
CA LYS A 15 25.60 28.46 -0.13
C LYS A 15 26.03 27.99 -1.52
N ARG A 16 27.15 28.49 -2.06
CA ARG A 16 27.58 28.12 -3.43
C ARG A 16 28.00 26.65 -3.52
N LEU A 17 28.73 26.14 -2.53
CA LEU A 17 29.12 24.73 -2.47
C LEU A 17 27.91 23.82 -2.26
N LEU A 18 26.96 24.20 -1.40
CA LEU A 18 25.72 23.44 -1.16
C LEU A 18 24.83 23.41 -2.41
N ILE A 19 24.67 24.54 -3.11
CA ILE A 19 23.85 24.63 -4.32
C ILE A 19 24.44 23.77 -5.44
N VAL A 20 25.74 23.81 -5.67
CA VAL A 20 26.40 22.97 -6.68
C VAL A 20 26.26 21.48 -6.33
N SER A 21 26.42 21.11 -5.05
CA SER A 21 26.22 19.73 -4.59
C SER A 21 24.77 19.26 -4.79
N VAL A 22 23.78 20.08 -4.43
CA VAL A 22 22.35 19.77 -4.62
C VAL A 22 21.98 19.65 -6.10
N ILE A 23 22.49 20.54 -6.96
CA ILE A 23 22.25 20.47 -8.42
C ILE A 23 22.83 19.17 -8.99
N SER A 24 24.06 18.84 -8.64
CA SER A 24 24.72 17.62 -9.12
C SER A 24 24.02 16.36 -8.61
N ALA A 25 23.64 16.31 -7.33
CA ALA A 25 22.91 15.19 -6.74
C ALA A 25 21.52 15.02 -7.38
N THR A 26 20.79 16.12 -7.58
CA THR A 26 19.44 16.09 -8.21
C THR A 26 19.52 15.62 -9.65
N ARG A 27 20.52 16.09 -10.42
CA ARG A 27 20.75 15.64 -11.81
C ARG A 27 21.16 14.16 -11.87
N ALA A 28 22.02 13.71 -10.96
CA ALA A 28 22.45 12.31 -10.88
C ALA A 28 21.30 11.36 -10.51
N LEU A 29 20.38 11.79 -9.63
CA LEU A 29 19.17 11.04 -9.28
C LEU A 29 18.15 11.01 -10.43
N ASN A 30 18.03 12.09 -11.21
CA ASN A 30 17.03 12.19 -12.27
C ASN A 30 17.39 11.39 -13.54
N TRP A 31 18.68 11.23 -13.84
CA TRP A 31 19.18 10.58 -15.06
C TRP A 31 18.74 9.11 -15.23
N PRO A 32 18.80 8.23 -14.21
CA PRO A 32 18.34 6.85 -14.33
C PRO A 32 16.83 6.71 -14.57
N TYR A 33 16.03 7.64 -14.05
CA TYR A 33 14.57 7.55 -14.07
C TYR A 33 13.89 8.35 -15.19
N LYS A 34 14.66 9.07 -16.03
CA LYS A 34 14.15 9.93 -17.11
C LYS A 34 13.12 10.98 -16.63
N ILE A 35 13.29 11.47 -15.41
CA ILE A 35 12.44 12.52 -14.82
C ILE A 35 13.16 13.87 -14.96
N SER A 36 12.46 14.92 -15.40
CA SER A 36 13.00 16.27 -15.46
C SER A 36 12.39 17.19 -14.38
N CYS A 37 13.16 18.16 -13.91
CA CYS A 37 12.65 19.26 -13.11
C CYS A 37 11.90 20.24 -14.03
N TRP A 38 10.60 20.43 -13.81
CA TRP A 38 9.78 21.34 -14.63
C TRP A 38 9.82 22.77 -14.12
N GLY A 39 9.76 22.96 -12.79
CA GLY A 39 9.70 24.27 -12.19
C GLY A 39 9.81 24.24 -10.68
N MET A 40 9.81 25.43 -10.07
CA MET A 40 9.91 25.62 -8.62
C MET A 40 8.82 26.56 -8.11
N VAL A 41 8.39 26.37 -6.87
CA VAL A 41 7.40 27.23 -6.21
C VAL A 41 8.09 28.01 -5.10
N THR A 42 7.86 29.32 -5.03
CA THR A 42 8.35 30.14 -3.93
C THR A 42 7.32 30.15 -2.80
N ILE A 43 7.77 29.86 -1.58
CA ILE A 43 6.96 30.03 -0.38
C ILE A 43 7.44 31.27 0.37
N GLN A 44 6.60 32.29 0.43
CA GLN A 44 6.84 33.51 1.20
C GLN A 44 6.41 33.24 2.66
N GLN A 45 7.36 33.01 3.56
CA GLN A 45 7.12 32.73 4.98
C GLN A 45 8.08 33.53 5.86
N GLY A 46 7.66 33.80 7.11
CA GLY A 46 8.46 34.53 8.08
C GLY A 46 8.66 35.99 7.67
N LYS A 47 9.92 36.41 7.47
CA LYS A 47 10.26 37.78 7.02
C LYS A 47 10.16 37.98 5.50
N ARG A 48 9.71 36.99 4.72
CA ARG A 48 9.63 37.12 3.26
C ARG A 48 8.24 37.60 2.85
N ASP A 49 8.17 38.80 2.30
CA ASP A 49 6.92 39.47 1.93
C ASP A 49 7.22 40.57 0.89
N LEU A 50 6.81 40.39 -0.37
CA LEU A 50 7.06 41.40 -1.43
C LEU A 50 6.25 42.68 -1.21
N ILE A 51 5.23 42.63 -0.35
CA ILE A 51 4.37 43.76 0.00
C ILE A 51 4.61 44.25 1.44
N ALA A 52 5.76 43.95 2.03
CA ALA A 52 6.16 44.48 3.33
C ALA A 52 6.25 46.02 3.29
N ALA A 53 5.89 46.69 4.38
CA ALA A 53 6.11 48.14 4.52
C ALA A 53 7.60 48.51 4.55
N ASP A 54 8.43 47.64 5.14
CA ASP A 54 9.88 47.80 5.19
C ASP A 54 10.53 47.57 3.81
N PRO A 55 11.18 48.59 3.21
CA PRO A 55 11.86 48.44 1.93
C PRO A 55 12.98 47.39 1.92
N GLN A 56 13.71 47.22 3.04
CA GLN A 56 14.78 46.23 3.11
C GLN A 56 14.22 44.81 3.07
N GLN A 57 13.14 44.58 3.80
CA GLN A 57 12.41 43.30 3.80
C GLN A 57 11.90 42.95 2.38
N ARG A 58 11.39 43.94 1.64
CA ARG A 58 10.98 43.73 0.24
C ARG A 58 12.17 43.36 -0.65
N GLN A 59 13.29 44.07 -0.54
CA GLN A 59 14.48 43.79 -1.34
C GLN A 59 15.05 42.39 -1.05
N ASP A 60 15.08 41.97 0.21
CA ASP A 60 15.50 40.63 0.61
C ASP A 60 14.58 39.54 0.02
N SER A 61 13.28 39.82 -0.04
CA SER A 61 12.28 38.94 -0.65
C SER A 61 12.45 38.83 -2.18
N ILE A 62 12.72 39.95 -2.86
CA ILE A 62 13.04 39.97 -4.30
C ILE A 62 14.30 39.14 -4.58
N ASN A 63 15.35 39.33 -3.79
CA ASN A 63 16.61 38.58 -3.93
C ASN A 63 16.41 37.07 -3.73
N TYR A 64 15.59 36.68 -2.75
CA TYR A 64 15.23 35.28 -2.55
C TYR A 64 14.53 34.67 -3.77
N VAL A 65 13.55 35.38 -4.37
CA VAL A 65 12.87 34.88 -5.56
C VAL A 65 13.84 34.75 -6.74
N LYS A 66 14.77 35.69 -6.92
CA LYS A 66 15.83 35.59 -7.94
C LYS A 66 16.76 34.40 -7.71
N ASP A 67 17.12 34.09 -6.46
CA ASP A 67 17.90 32.90 -6.13
C ASP A 67 17.17 31.61 -6.56
N VAL A 68 15.85 31.53 -6.32
CA VAL A 68 15.02 30.38 -6.75
C VAL A 68 14.95 30.28 -8.27
N VAL A 69 14.81 31.40 -8.98
CA VAL A 69 14.87 31.45 -10.44
C VAL A 69 16.22 30.93 -10.96
N GLY A 70 17.33 31.37 -10.36
CA GLY A 70 18.67 30.90 -10.72
C GLY A 70 18.86 29.39 -10.49
N LEU A 71 18.31 28.87 -9.39
CA LEU A 71 18.34 27.45 -9.09
C LEU A 71 17.49 26.63 -10.07
N SER A 72 16.28 27.10 -10.38
CA SER A 72 15.38 26.45 -11.35
C SER A 72 16.03 26.35 -12.73
N ALA A 73 16.60 27.46 -13.22
CA ALA A 73 17.36 27.48 -14.47
C ALA A 73 18.55 26.52 -14.45
N SER A 74 19.28 26.45 -13.33
CA SER A 74 20.40 25.52 -13.16
C SER A 74 19.97 24.06 -13.15
N LEU A 75 18.71 23.74 -12.87
CA LEU A 75 18.16 22.38 -12.93
C LEU A 75 17.45 22.06 -14.26
N GLY A 76 17.44 23.00 -15.21
CA GLY A 76 16.74 22.85 -16.49
C GLY A 76 15.24 23.13 -16.43
N GLY A 77 14.77 23.76 -15.35
CA GLY A 77 13.38 24.18 -15.19
C GLY A 77 12.94 25.20 -16.25
N GLN A 78 11.64 25.35 -16.41
CA GLN A 78 10.98 26.24 -17.38
C GLN A 78 10.16 27.34 -16.69
N ILE A 79 9.78 27.13 -15.43
CA ILE A 79 8.84 27.99 -14.70
C ILE A 79 9.18 28.16 -13.22
N VAL A 80 8.87 29.34 -12.68
CA VAL A 80 8.82 29.61 -11.24
C VAL A 80 7.47 30.23 -10.87
N THR A 81 6.82 29.61 -9.89
CA THR A 81 5.55 30.08 -9.33
C THR A 81 5.79 30.95 -8.10
N VAL A 82 5.16 32.11 -8.05
CA VAL A 82 5.36 33.16 -7.05
C VAL A 82 4.05 33.52 -6.36
N VAL A 83 4.06 33.48 -5.03
CA VAL A 83 3.02 34.07 -4.19
C VAL A 83 3.46 35.50 -3.85
N ALA A 84 2.59 36.49 -4.07
CA ALA A 84 2.96 37.90 -3.94
C ALA A 84 3.09 38.39 -2.48
N GLY A 85 2.41 37.76 -1.53
CA GLY A 85 2.46 38.13 -0.10
C GLY A 85 2.88 36.97 0.80
N SER A 86 3.25 37.26 2.04
CA SER A 86 3.55 36.22 3.02
C SER A 86 2.34 35.32 3.31
N VAL A 87 2.52 34.00 3.19
CA VAL A 87 1.49 32.99 3.43
C VAL A 87 1.11 32.98 4.92
N GLY A 88 -0.18 32.99 5.21
CA GLY A 88 -0.76 33.10 6.55
C GLY A 88 -1.02 34.54 7.01
N LYS A 89 -0.62 35.56 6.23
CA LYS A 89 -0.93 36.96 6.52
C LYS A 89 -2.30 37.29 5.95
N ILE A 90 -3.32 37.34 6.80
CA ILE A 90 -4.73 37.58 6.44
C ILE A 90 -5.25 38.98 6.80
N VAL A 91 -4.40 39.82 7.39
CA VAL A 91 -4.72 41.22 7.73
C VAL A 91 -3.73 42.14 7.04
N SER A 92 -4.25 43.21 6.43
CA SER A 92 -3.40 44.22 5.81
C SER A 92 -2.61 45.01 6.86
N THR A 93 -1.33 45.24 6.58
CA THR A 93 -0.44 46.06 7.41
C THR A 93 -0.11 47.41 6.76
N SER A 94 -0.63 47.66 5.56
CA SER A 94 -0.42 48.87 4.75
C SER A 94 -1.70 49.24 4.00
N ALA A 95 -1.73 50.42 3.38
CA ALA A 95 -2.81 50.75 2.47
C ALA A 95 -2.78 49.80 1.25
N PRO A 96 -3.94 49.34 0.73
CA PRO A 96 -3.99 48.42 -0.41
C PRO A 96 -3.24 48.93 -1.64
N GLU A 97 -3.25 50.25 -1.88
CA GLU A 97 -2.57 50.88 -3.01
C GLU A 97 -1.03 50.78 -2.89
N ASP A 98 -0.50 50.94 -1.69
CA ASP A 98 0.95 50.79 -1.44
C ASP A 98 1.39 49.34 -1.63
N GLY A 99 0.62 48.39 -1.10
CA GLY A 99 0.86 46.96 -1.28
C GLY A 99 0.85 46.55 -2.76
N TRP A 100 -0.11 47.08 -3.52
CA TRP A 100 -0.20 46.83 -4.97
C TRP A 100 1.02 47.37 -5.71
N LYS A 101 1.39 48.63 -5.46
CA LYS A 101 2.57 49.27 -6.05
C LYS A 101 3.85 48.48 -5.77
N TRP A 102 4.07 48.06 -4.52
CA TRP A 102 5.26 47.29 -4.15
C TRP A 102 5.29 45.90 -4.78
N ALA A 103 4.14 45.22 -4.88
CA ALA A 103 4.04 43.95 -5.59
C ALA A 103 4.44 44.10 -7.06
N VAL A 104 3.93 45.14 -7.73
CA VAL A 104 4.25 45.45 -9.13
C VAL A 104 5.74 45.71 -9.31
N GLU A 105 6.34 46.56 -8.47
CA GLU A 105 7.77 46.89 -8.53
C GLU A 105 8.65 45.65 -8.33
N GLY A 106 8.39 44.86 -7.27
CA GLY A 106 9.18 43.68 -6.95
C GLY A 106 9.03 42.54 -7.96
N LEU A 107 7.81 42.24 -8.40
CA LEU A 107 7.57 41.20 -9.42
C LEU A 107 8.13 41.60 -10.78
N ARG A 108 8.13 42.88 -11.14
CA ARG A 108 8.75 43.36 -12.39
C ARG A 108 10.25 43.14 -12.39
N GLU A 109 10.91 43.41 -11.28
CA GLU A 109 12.35 43.16 -11.13
C GLU A 109 12.68 41.65 -11.20
N VAL A 110 11.85 40.81 -10.56
CA VAL A 110 11.96 39.34 -10.65
C VAL A 110 11.73 38.85 -12.08
N ALA A 111 10.68 39.31 -12.75
CA ALA A 111 10.30 38.85 -14.08
C ALA A 111 11.34 39.25 -15.14
N ALA A 112 11.94 40.44 -15.01
CA ALA A 112 13.07 40.85 -15.84
C ALA A 112 14.26 39.89 -15.69
N PHE A 113 14.64 39.55 -14.45
CA PHE A 113 15.72 38.59 -14.18
C PHE A 113 15.39 37.17 -14.67
N ALA A 114 14.15 36.71 -14.48
CA ALA A 114 13.70 35.39 -14.94
C ALA A 114 13.74 35.27 -16.46
N LYS A 115 13.38 36.33 -17.17
CA LYS A 115 13.46 36.39 -18.63
C LYS A 115 14.90 36.23 -19.13
N GLU A 116 15.89 36.84 -18.49
CA GLU A 116 17.31 36.65 -18.80
C GLU A 116 17.77 35.20 -18.61
N LYS A 117 17.14 34.47 -17.68
CA LYS A 117 17.42 33.06 -17.39
C LYS A 117 16.56 32.07 -18.18
N GLY A 118 15.66 32.55 -19.04
CA GLY A 118 14.75 31.70 -19.81
C GLY A 118 13.65 31.03 -18.98
N ILE A 119 13.32 31.59 -17.81
CA ILE A 119 12.31 31.07 -16.88
C ILE A 119 11.05 31.93 -16.94
N LYS A 120 9.89 31.30 -17.08
CA LYS A 120 8.59 31.98 -16.96
C LYS A 120 8.20 32.18 -15.50
N VAL A 121 7.52 33.28 -15.19
CA VAL A 121 7.03 33.58 -13.83
C VAL A 121 5.52 33.49 -13.79
N GLY A 122 4.98 32.67 -12.90
CA GLY A 122 3.54 32.49 -12.68
C GLY A 122 3.12 33.07 -11.33
N ILE A 123 2.10 33.93 -11.29
CA ILE A 123 1.54 34.41 -10.03
C ILE A 123 0.46 33.44 -9.56
N GLU A 124 0.56 32.97 -8.33
CA GLU A 124 -0.42 32.07 -7.70
C GLU A 124 -1.35 32.86 -6.76
N PRO A 125 -2.66 32.94 -7.06
CA PRO A 125 -3.65 33.41 -6.10
C PRO A 125 -3.87 32.35 -5.01
N LEU A 126 -3.93 32.77 -3.75
CA LEU A 126 -4.24 31.88 -2.63
C LEU A 126 -5.61 32.21 -2.06
N ASN A 127 -6.25 31.28 -1.34
CA ASN A 127 -7.53 31.57 -0.69
C ASN A 127 -7.38 32.60 0.45
N ARG A 128 -8.51 33.20 0.85
CA ARG A 128 -8.59 34.25 1.89
C ARG A 128 -8.02 33.86 3.25
N PHE A 129 -7.86 32.56 3.54
CA PHE A 129 -7.28 32.08 4.79
C PHE A 129 -5.75 32.07 4.77
N GLN A 130 -5.15 32.22 3.59
CA GLN A 130 -3.69 32.19 3.39
C GLN A 130 -3.13 33.54 2.97
N THR A 131 -3.93 34.41 2.34
CA THR A 131 -3.51 35.79 2.06
C THR A 131 -4.72 36.72 2.01
N TYR A 132 -4.53 38.00 2.32
CA TYR A 132 -5.54 39.05 2.08
C TYR A 132 -5.36 39.75 0.71
N PHE A 133 -4.26 39.48 -0.02
CA PHE A 133 -3.82 40.34 -1.11
C PHE A 133 -4.36 39.90 -2.49
N ILE A 134 -3.94 38.74 -3.01
CA ILE A 134 -4.39 38.21 -4.30
C ILE A 134 -5.12 36.88 -4.07
N ASN A 135 -6.45 36.90 -4.21
CA ASN A 135 -7.31 35.75 -3.96
C ASN A 135 -8.07 35.25 -5.19
N ARG A 136 -8.24 36.10 -6.21
CA ARG A 136 -9.02 35.80 -7.42
C ARG A 136 -8.20 36.03 -8.69
N LEU A 137 -8.63 35.40 -9.78
CA LEU A 137 -7.95 35.48 -11.08
C LEU A 137 -8.07 36.86 -11.73
N ASP A 138 -9.13 37.63 -11.47
CA ASP A 138 -9.24 39.01 -11.96
C ASP A 138 -8.13 39.89 -11.37
N GLN A 139 -7.83 39.72 -10.08
CA GLN A 139 -6.73 40.39 -9.40
C GLN A 139 -5.37 39.90 -9.94
N THR A 140 -5.19 38.59 -10.11
CA THR A 140 -3.95 38.03 -10.67
C THR A 140 -3.67 38.52 -12.08
N LEU A 141 -4.69 38.59 -12.94
CA LEU A 141 -4.58 39.11 -14.30
C LEU A 141 -4.19 40.59 -14.29
N ALA A 142 -4.86 41.40 -13.48
CA ALA A 142 -4.54 42.83 -13.36
C ALA A 142 -3.09 43.04 -12.89
N LEU A 143 -2.64 42.28 -11.90
CA LEU A 143 -1.26 42.35 -11.40
C LEU A 143 -0.26 41.90 -12.47
N ALA A 144 -0.52 40.79 -13.16
CA ALA A 144 0.34 40.27 -14.22
C ALA A 144 0.46 41.24 -15.40
N ASP A 145 -0.66 41.86 -15.80
CA ASP A 145 -0.70 42.85 -16.88
C ASP A 145 0.11 44.11 -16.52
N GLU A 146 0.00 44.57 -15.28
CA GLU A 146 0.75 45.74 -14.81
C GLU A 146 2.24 45.44 -14.64
N VAL A 147 2.61 44.26 -14.14
CA VAL A 147 4.01 43.82 -14.04
C VAL A 147 4.66 43.74 -15.42
N GLY A 148 3.97 43.19 -16.41
CA GLY A 148 4.48 42.96 -17.78
C GLY A 148 5.30 41.66 -17.90
N TYR A 149 6.25 41.62 -18.84
CA TYR A 149 7.20 40.50 -19.04
C TYR A 149 6.59 39.12 -19.36
N ASP A 150 5.35 39.07 -19.88
CA ASP A 150 4.61 37.81 -20.11
C ASP A 150 4.46 36.97 -18.83
N VAL A 151 4.32 37.65 -17.68
CA VAL A 151 3.96 37.00 -16.42
C VAL A 151 2.60 36.33 -16.59
N GLY A 152 2.56 35.05 -16.26
CA GLY A 152 1.39 34.20 -16.39
C GLY A 152 0.77 33.88 -15.04
N ILE A 153 -0.16 32.94 -15.07
CA ILE A 153 -0.90 32.47 -13.90
C ILE A 153 -0.44 31.06 -13.56
N ALA A 154 -0.16 30.85 -12.28
CA ALA A 154 -0.12 29.52 -11.69
C ALA A 154 -1.52 29.20 -11.16
N PHE A 155 -2.22 28.33 -11.87
CA PHE A 155 -3.62 28.03 -11.58
C PHE A 155 -3.71 26.90 -10.56
N ASP A 156 -4.25 27.18 -9.37
CA ASP A 156 -4.52 26.17 -8.36
C ASP A 156 -6.04 26.08 -8.06
N PRO A 157 -6.71 24.98 -8.47
CA PRO A 157 -8.12 24.75 -8.18
C PRO A 157 -8.46 24.76 -6.69
N PHE A 158 -7.56 24.33 -5.80
CA PHE A 158 -7.82 24.29 -4.35
C PHE A 158 -8.05 25.68 -3.78
N HIS A 159 -7.21 26.64 -4.16
CA HIS A 159 -7.36 28.03 -3.73
C HIS A 159 -8.54 28.70 -4.41
N LEU A 160 -8.68 28.51 -5.72
CA LEU A 160 -9.67 29.19 -6.53
C LEU A 160 -11.10 28.67 -6.33
N ALA A 161 -11.29 27.42 -5.90
CA ALA A 161 -12.62 26.88 -5.60
C ALA A 161 -13.35 27.64 -4.48
N LEU A 162 -12.62 28.30 -3.58
CA LEU A 162 -13.20 29.13 -2.51
C LEU A 162 -13.49 30.58 -2.95
N GLU A 163 -12.83 31.05 -4.00
CA GLU A 163 -12.77 32.48 -4.35
C GLU A 163 -13.43 32.81 -5.70
N GLU A 164 -13.49 31.85 -6.63
CA GLU A 164 -14.15 31.99 -7.92
C GLU A 164 -15.57 31.41 -7.89
N ALA A 165 -16.56 32.20 -8.32
CA ALA A 165 -17.95 31.76 -8.39
C ALA A 165 -18.19 30.68 -9.46
N ASP A 166 -17.42 30.70 -10.55
CA ASP A 166 -17.45 29.71 -11.62
C ASP A 166 -16.02 29.47 -12.11
N LEU A 167 -15.41 28.37 -11.65
CA LEU A 167 -14.04 28.00 -11.96
C LEU A 167 -13.83 27.74 -13.47
N LEU A 168 -14.85 27.23 -14.15
CA LEU A 168 -14.82 26.94 -15.58
C LEU A 168 -14.79 28.22 -16.41
N ALA A 169 -15.65 29.18 -16.07
CA ALA A 169 -15.60 30.51 -16.65
C ALA A 169 -14.26 31.20 -16.34
N ALA A 170 -13.74 31.03 -15.13
CA ALA A 170 -12.45 31.57 -14.71
C ALA A 170 -11.27 31.01 -15.53
N ILE A 171 -11.22 29.69 -15.78
CA ILE A 171 -10.24 29.05 -16.67
C ILE A 171 -10.34 29.61 -18.10
N ARG A 172 -11.56 29.75 -18.63
CA ARG A 172 -11.79 30.29 -19.98
C ARG A 172 -11.32 31.74 -20.11
N ARG A 173 -11.55 32.58 -19.09
CA ARG A 173 -11.05 33.97 -19.03
C ARG A 173 -9.51 34.03 -19.06
N CYS A 174 -8.85 33.06 -18.43
CA CYS A 174 -7.39 33.00 -18.35
C CYS A 174 -6.72 32.20 -19.49
N LYS A 175 -7.48 31.86 -20.54
CA LYS A 175 -6.97 31.06 -21.68
C LYS A 175 -5.74 31.72 -22.29
N GLY A 176 -4.64 30.97 -22.38
CA GLY A 176 -3.36 31.46 -22.92
C GLY A 176 -2.50 32.25 -21.92
N ARG A 177 -2.99 32.51 -20.71
CA ARG A 177 -2.23 33.13 -19.61
C ARG A 177 -1.85 32.16 -18.49
N ILE A 178 -2.50 31.00 -18.42
CA ILE A 178 -2.12 29.90 -17.51
C ILE A 178 -0.83 29.26 -18.02
N ILE A 179 0.21 29.30 -17.18
CA ILE A 179 1.54 28.76 -17.50
C ILE A 179 1.99 27.67 -16.52
N ASP A 180 1.36 27.61 -15.34
CA ASP A 180 1.46 26.50 -14.39
C ASP A 180 0.06 26.05 -13.95
N PHE A 181 -0.07 24.78 -13.58
CA PHE A 181 -1.32 24.24 -13.09
C PHE A 181 -1.05 23.29 -11.92
N HIS A 182 -1.34 23.74 -10.71
CA HIS A 182 -1.29 22.90 -9.52
C HIS A 182 -2.56 22.05 -9.46
N VAL A 183 -2.41 20.80 -9.02
CA VAL A 183 -3.55 19.89 -8.88
C VAL A 183 -3.56 19.39 -7.44
N ALA A 184 -4.47 19.93 -6.63
CA ALA A 184 -4.71 19.58 -5.24
C ALA A 184 -6.22 19.48 -4.98
N ASP A 185 -6.64 18.57 -4.09
CA ASP A 185 -8.04 18.45 -3.67
C ASP A 185 -8.40 19.50 -2.59
N ASN A 186 -9.69 19.64 -2.28
CA ASN A 186 -10.32 20.60 -1.37
C ASN A 186 -9.80 20.53 0.08
N ASN A 187 -9.03 19.49 0.43
CA ASN A 187 -8.41 19.28 1.75
C ASN A 187 -6.87 19.27 1.71
N SER A 188 -6.24 19.61 0.57
CA SER A 188 -4.78 19.56 0.35
C SER A 188 -4.12 18.20 0.61
N GLU A 189 -4.91 17.12 0.72
CA GLU A 189 -4.43 15.75 0.66
C GLU A 189 -4.62 15.20 -0.77
N LEU A 190 -4.08 14.01 -1.02
CA LEU A 190 -4.14 13.30 -2.30
C LEU A 190 -5.47 13.54 -3.05
N LEU A 191 -5.40 13.83 -4.35
CA LEU A 191 -6.56 13.93 -5.23
C LEU A 191 -7.54 12.78 -5.00
N LEU A 192 -8.76 13.14 -4.60
CA LEU A 192 -10.01 12.43 -4.39
C LEU A 192 -10.54 12.55 -2.94
N MET A 193 -11.18 13.67 -2.61
CA MET A 193 -12.34 13.80 -1.69
C MET A 193 -12.75 15.29 -1.53
N GLY A 194 -13.50 15.84 -2.49
CA GLY A 194 -14.05 17.18 -2.38
C GLY A 194 -15.07 17.53 -3.45
N VAL A 195 -16.27 17.93 -3.04
CA VAL A 195 -17.38 18.35 -3.90
C VAL A 195 -16.94 19.53 -4.78
N LEU A 196 -16.68 19.32 -6.09
CA LEU A 196 -16.81 20.31 -7.18
C LEU A 196 -16.35 19.74 -8.54
N LEU A 197 -17.04 18.75 -9.11
CA LEU A 197 -16.94 18.47 -10.56
C LEU A 197 -18.29 17.99 -11.13
N HIS A 198 -19.05 18.93 -11.70
CA HIS A 198 -20.03 18.62 -12.75
C HIS A 198 -19.26 18.55 -14.10
N PRO A 199 -19.51 17.57 -14.98
CA PRO A 199 -18.55 17.16 -16.01
C PRO A 199 -18.63 18.07 -17.25
N SER A 200 -17.68 18.98 -17.45
CA SER A 200 -17.40 19.61 -18.76
C SER A 200 -16.11 20.45 -18.80
N VAL A 201 -14.98 19.91 -18.30
CA VAL A 201 -13.65 20.49 -18.53
C VAL A 201 -12.80 19.51 -19.36
N SER A 202 -12.97 19.55 -20.68
CA SER A 202 -12.03 18.91 -21.61
C SER A 202 -10.98 19.94 -22.03
N LEU A 203 -9.75 19.82 -21.51
CA LEU A 203 -8.60 20.61 -21.97
C LEU A 203 -8.03 19.98 -23.25
N ARG A 204 -8.54 20.39 -24.42
CA ARG A 204 -7.84 20.24 -25.70
C ARG A 204 -7.26 21.59 -26.13
N SER A 205 -5.96 21.79 -25.95
CA SER A 205 -5.19 22.76 -26.73
C SER A 205 -3.95 22.08 -27.32
N ARG A 206 -4.06 21.70 -28.60
CA ARG A 206 -2.90 21.33 -29.42
C ARG A 206 -2.22 22.63 -29.89
N SER A 207 -1.00 22.90 -29.42
CA SER A 207 -0.05 23.74 -30.15
C SER A 207 0.97 22.83 -30.84
N ARG A 208 0.89 22.74 -32.16
CA ARG A 208 1.93 22.13 -33.00
C ARG A 208 3.20 22.97 -32.88
N ILE A 209 4.30 22.37 -32.45
CA ILE A 209 5.66 22.83 -32.75
C ILE A 209 6.41 21.62 -33.32
N GLN A 210 6.84 21.74 -34.58
CA GLN A 210 7.65 20.73 -35.26
C GLN A 210 9.06 20.70 -34.66
N PRO A 211 9.69 19.53 -34.48
CA PRO A 211 11.10 19.45 -34.14
C PRO A 211 11.97 19.74 -35.38
N GLN A 212 12.86 20.73 -35.26
CA GLN A 212 14.02 20.88 -36.15
C GLN A 212 15.19 20.05 -35.59
N PRO A 213 16.02 19.42 -36.44
CA PRO A 213 17.19 18.65 -36.00
C PRO A 213 18.33 19.57 -35.54
N PRO A 214 19.23 19.10 -34.65
CA PRO A 214 20.29 19.93 -34.09
C PRO A 214 21.41 20.20 -35.12
N THR A 215 21.73 21.48 -35.28
CA THR A 215 22.95 21.96 -35.93
C THR A 215 24.06 22.02 -34.89
N VAL A 216 25.13 21.25 -35.08
CA VAL A 216 26.40 21.40 -34.36
C VAL A 216 27.42 21.91 -35.37
N ASN A 217 27.85 23.16 -35.22
CA ASN A 217 29.02 23.68 -35.91
C ASN A 217 30.27 23.31 -35.09
N MET A 218 31.22 22.67 -35.74
CA MET A 218 32.59 22.46 -35.25
C MET A 218 33.49 23.66 -35.59
N SER A 219 34.44 23.92 -34.71
CA SER A 219 35.75 24.57 -34.92
C SER A 219 36.58 24.17 -33.69
N ASP A 220 37.80 23.67 -33.68
CA ASP A 220 38.92 23.40 -34.60
C ASP A 220 39.61 22.14 -33.97
N GLY A 221 40.50 21.33 -34.55
CA GLY A 221 41.37 21.39 -35.70
C GLY A 221 42.47 20.31 -35.50
N CYS A 222 43.05 19.86 -36.61
CA CYS A 222 44.32 19.13 -36.75
C CYS A 222 44.42 17.61 -36.47
N ALA A 223 44.49 16.90 -37.60
CA ALA A 223 45.63 16.10 -38.07
C ALA A 223 45.65 14.57 -37.88
N ASP A 224 45.81 13.95 -39.05
CA ASP A 224 46.61 12.77 -39.39
C ASP A 224 45.98 11.38 -39.58
N THR A 225 45.86 11.07 -40.89
CA THR A 225 46.31 9.85 -41.59
C THR A 225 45.64 8.51 -41.32
N GLY A 226 45.13 7.90 -42.40
CA GLY A 226 44.96 6.45 -42.48
C GLY A 226 43.83 5.99 -43.40
N ALA A 227 44.16 5.72 -44.66
CA ALA A 227 43.25 5.25 -45.71
C ALA A 227 42.67 3.85 -45.46
N SER A 228 41.44 3.60 -45.92
CA SER A 228 41.11 2.44 -46.77
C SER A 228 39.71 2.61 -47.38
N THR A 229 39.67 2.41 -48.69
CA THR A 229 38.56 2.39 -49.65
C THR A 229 37.55 1.26 -49.41
N ASP A 230 36.25 1.47 -49.65
CA ASP A 230 35.56 0.90 -50.82
C ASP A 230 34.06 1.28 -50.95
N GLN A 231 33.77 1.84 -52.12
CA GLN A 231 32.65 1.61 -53.05
C GLN A 231 31.18 1.95 -52.75
N LEU A 232 30.69 2.77 -53.67
CA LEU A 232 29.33 3.23 -53.98
C LEU A 232 28.44 2.14 -54.59
N SER A 233 27.14 2.18 -54.30
CA SER A 233 26.05 2.13 -55.30
C SER A 233 24.66 2.32 -54.68
N GLU A 234 23.93 3.34 -55.16
CA GLU A 234 22.45 3.42 -55.15
C GLU A 234 21.97 3.18 -56.61
N PRO A 235 20.65 3.22 -56.92
CA PRO A 235 19.54 2.43 -56.38
C PRO A 235 18.78 1.73 -57.54
N ASP A 236 17.94 0.73 -57.23
CA ASP A 236 17.01 0.15 -58.20
C ASP A 236 15.56 0.18 -57.69
N SER A 237 14.66 0.19 -58.65
CA SER A 237 13.30 0.71 -58.59
C SER A 237 12.26 -0.37 -58.86
N THR A 238 11.04 -0.13 -58.35
CA THR A 238 9.74 -0.74 -58.72
C THR A 238 9.33 -2.07 -58.00
N PRO A 239 8.05 -2.50 -58.04
CA PRO A 239 7.06 -2.23 -56.99
C PRO A 239 6.30 -3.50 -56.50
N LEU A 240 5.48 -3.39 -55.45
CA LEU A 240 4.69 -4.49 -54.86
C LEU A 240 3.22 -4.06 -54.59
N PRO A 241 2.25 -5.00 -54.44
CA PRO A 241 1.13 -5.15 -55.36
C PRO A 241 -0.26 -4.80 -54.79
N GLY A 242 -1.23 -4.76 -55.71
CA GLY A 242 -2.61 -4.33 -55.49
C GLY A 242 -3.52 -5.31 -54.74
N SER A 243 -4.66 -4.75 -54.32
CA SER A 243 -5.81 -5.44 -53.72
C SER A 243 -7.06 -5.19 -54.59
N PRO A 244 -8.03 -6.13 -54.64
CA PRO A 244 -8.91 -6.27 -55.80
C PRO A 244 -10.41 -6.02 -55.51
N TRP A 245 -11.17 -5.91 -56.60
CA TRP A 245 -12.63 -6.02 -56.77
C TRP A 245 -13.50 -4.77 -56.65
N SER A 246 -13.87 -4.29 -57.84
CA SER A 246 -15.06 -3.56 -58.21
C SER A 246 -16.28 -4.49 -58.36
N ALA A 247 -17.46 -4.06 -57.87
CA ALA A 247 -18.76 -4.36 -58.49
C ALA A 247 -19.85 -3.41 -57.95
N SER A 248 -20.71 -2.97 -58.86
CA SER A 248 -21.84 -2.02 -58.73
C SER A 248 -22.92 -2.43 -57.72
N PRO A 249 -23.88 -1.52 -57.44
CA PRO A 249 -25.27 -1.96 -57.51
C PRO A 249 -26.21 -1.01 -58.27
N ASP A 250 -27.12 -1.68 -58.98
CA ASP A 250 -28.29 -1.17 -59.66
C ASP A 250 -29.36 -0.55 -58.74
N SER A 251 -30.21 0.20 -59.44
CA SER A 251 -31.49 0.82 -59.10
C SER A 251 -32.44 0.10 -58.13
N VAL A 252 -33.17 0.89 -57.33
CA VAL A 252 -34.64 0.73 -57.21
C VAL A 252 -35.31 2.10 -57.26
N LEU A 253 -36.18 2.22 -58.26
CA LEU A 253 -37.12 3.30 -58.54
C LEU A 253 -38.11 3.54 -57.39
N LEU A 254 -38.45 4.81 -57.13
CA LEU A 254 -39.82 5.19 -56.80
C LEU A 254 -40.18 6.50 -57.52
N SER A 255 -41.29 6.37 -58.23
CA SER A 255 -41.92 7.28 -59.18
C SER A 255 -42.53 8.51 -58.53
N ALA A 256 -42.53 9.64 -59.26
CA ALA A 256 -43.70 10.49 -59.47
C ALA A 256 -43.37 11.68 -60.39
N SER A 257 -43.77 11.53 -61.65
CA SER A 257 -44.45 12.52 -62.50
C SER A 257 -43.92 13.97 -62.57
N ASN A 258 -43.31 14.25 -63.73
CA ASN A 258 -43.39 15.55 -64.41
C ASN A 258 -44.86 16.02 -64.55
N PRO A 259 -45.06 17.34 -64.67
CA PRO A 259 -45.74 17.82 -65.86
C PRO A 259 -44.85 18.78 -66.65
N SER A 260 -44.44 18.30 -67.81
CA SER A 260 -44.07 19.10 -68.96
C SER A 260 -45.31 19.85 -69.46
N GLY A 261 -45.38 21.14 -69.16
CA GLY A 261 -46.27 22.08 -69.81
C GLY A 261 -45.45 23.22 -70.40
N ARG A 262 -45.10 23.11 -71.68
CA ARG A 262 -44.53 24.21 -72.48
C ARG A 262 -45.62 25.25 -72.73
N GLY A 263 -45.93 26.04 -71.71
CA GLY A 263 -46.69 27.28 -71.85
C GLY A 263 -45.73 28.40 -72.22
N SER A 264 -45.93 29.03 -73.37
CA SER A 264 -45.34 30.33 -73.73
C SER A 264 -45.57 31.33 -72.58
N ARG A 265 -44.61 31.45 -71.66
CA ARG A 265 -44.63 32.53 -70.67
C ARG A 265 -44.23 33.80 -71.40
N LYS A 266 -45.24 34.59 -71.79
CA LYS A 266 -45.08 36.04 -72.03
C LYS A 266 -44.13 36.57 -70.96
N ARG A 267 -42.97 37.09 -71.37
CA ARG A 267 -41.98 37.68 -70.45
C ARG A 267 -42.67 38.88 -69.79
N THR A 268 -43.22 38.64 -68.61
CA THR A 268 -43.97 39.62 -67.84
C THR A 268 -43.02 40.76 -67.53
N GLN A 269 -43.46 41.99 -67.81
CA GLN A 269 -42.64 43.19 -67.65
C GLN A 269 -42.31 43.35 -66.16
N THR A 270 -41.14 42.88 -65.75
CA THR A 270 -40.64 43.10 -64.40
C THR A 270 -40.43 44.61 -64.22
N ALA A 271 -41.00 45.17 -63.15
CA ALA A 271 -41.11 46.61 -62.87
C ALA A 271 -42.18 47.39 -63.66
N THR A 272 -43.41 46.86 -63.71
CA THR A 272 -44.61 47.52 -64.24
C THR A 272 -44.80 48.96 -63.74
N GLU A 273 -44.59 49.22 -62.45
CA GLU A 273 -44.72 50.57 -61.88
C GLU A 273 -43.72 51.57 -62.47
N THR A 274 -42.49 51.14 -62.76
CA THR A 274 -41.47 52.01 -63.37
C THR A 274 -41.79 52.30 -64.84
N TRP A 275 -42.31 51.31 -65.58
CA TRP A 275 -42.70 51.50 -66.97
C TRP A 275 -44.01 52.29 -67.16
N ALA A 276 -44.88 52.36 -66.14
CA ALA A 276 -46.10 53.17 -66.18
C ALA A 276 -45.83 54.68 -66.35
N HIS A 277 -44.65 55.15 -65.93
CA HIS A 277 -44.22 56.55 -66.05
C HIS A 277 -43.40 56.85 -67.33
N ALA A 278 -43.30 55.89 -68.25
CA ALA A 278 -42.63 56.09 -69.54
C ALA A 278 -43.54 56.87 -70.53
N LYS A 279 -42.94 57.56 -71.51
CA LYS A 279 -43.66 58.19 -72.62
C LYS A 279 -44.42 57.13 -73.43
N LYS A 280 -45.73 57.30 -73.60
CA LYS A 280 -46.56 56.40 -74.41
C LYS A 280 -46.30 56.68 -75.90
N LEU A 281 -45.56 55.79 -76.55
CA LEU A 281 -45.36 55.81 -78.00
C LEU A 281 -46.58 55.17 -78.70
N LYS A 282 -46.98 55.66 -79.87
CA LYS A 282 -48.05 55.01 -80.67
C LYS A 282 -47.55 53.65 -81.17
N LEU A 283 -48.45 52.67 -81.35
CA LEU A 283 -48.10 51.27 -81.59
C LEU A 283 -47.13 51.03 -82.77
N ASP A 284 -47.04 51.96 -83.72
CA ASP A 284 -46.23 51.83 -84.93
C ASP A 284 -44.90 52.61 -84.86
N GLU A 285 -44.67 53.43 -83.81
CA GLU A 285 -43.36 54.01 -83.50
C GLU A 285 -42.48 52.97 -82.78
N HIS A 286 -41.46 52.47 -83.47
CA HIS A 286 -40.60 51.38 -82.99
C HIS A 286 -39.97 51.67 -81.61
N VAL A 287 -40.05 50.68 -80.72
CA VAL A 287 -39.39 50.67 -79.41
C VAL A 287 -37.89 50.95 -79.58
N ARG A 288 -37.42 52.12 -79.13
CA ARG A 288 -36.00 52.47 -79.17
C ARG A 288 -35.22 51.49 -78.31
N ARG A 289 -34.18 50.88 -78.88
CA ARG A 289 -33.25 50.00 -78.18
C ARG A 289 -31.84 50.58 -78.23
N ASP A 290 -31.06 50.31 -77.19
CA ASP A 290 -29.64 50.65 -77.19
C ASP A 290 -28.85 49.66 -78.08
N ARG A 291 -27.54 49.91 -78.23
CA ARG A 291 -26.64 49.06 -79.03
C ARG A 291 -26.53 47.62 -78.49
N ALA A 292 -26.92 47.36 -77.24
CA ALA A 292 -26.94 46.04 -76.62
C ALA A 292 -28.32 45.35 -76.73
N GLY A 293 -29.28 45.99 -77.42
CA GLY A 293 -30.62 45.45 -77.64
C GLY A 293 -31.58 45.65 -76.46
N ASN A 294 -31.24 46.42 -75.43
CA ASN A 294 -32.13 46.73 -74.32
C ASN A 294 -33.12 47.82 -74.69
N ARG A 295 -34.36 47.73 -74.21
CA ARG A 295 -35.37 48.76 -74.44
C ARG A 295 -35.00 50.02 -73.68
N ILE A 296 -34.94 51.15 -74.38
CA ILE A 296 -34.70 52.46 -73.79
C ILE A 296 -36.01 52.91 -73.14
N TRP A 297 -35.94 53.23 -71.85
CA TRP A 297 -37.02 53.84 -71.11
C TRP A 297 -36.94 55.36 -71.31
N VAL A 298 -38.02 55.97 -71.79
CA VAL A 298 -38.11 57.42 -72.03
C VAL A 298 -39.09 58.01 -71.03
N CYS A 299 -38.72 59.08 -70.34
CA CYS A 299 -39.59 59.71 -69.35
C CYS A 299 -40.85 60.29 -70.00
N GLY A 300 -42.02 60.03 -69.39
CA GLY A 300 -43.29 60.58 -69.88
C GLY A 300 -43.49 62.07 -69.58
N LYS A 301 -42.66 62.67 -68.72
CA LYS A 301 -42.82 64.06 -68.23
C LYS A 301 -41.74 65.03 -68.74
N CYS A 302 -40.62 64.53 -69.26
CA CYS A 302 -39.54 65.34 -69.83
C CYS A 302 -38.74 64.56 -70.88
N PRO A 303 -37.81 65.19 -71.61
CA PRO A 303 -37.07 64.54 -72.70
C PRO A 303 -36.03 63.48 -72.27
N TRP A 304 -35.88 63.19 -70.97
CA TRP A 304 -34.82 62.32 -70.46
C TRP A 304 -35.08 60.83 -70.76
N GLU A 305 -34.05 60.09 -71.15
CA GLU A 305 -34.13 58.66 -71.47
C GLU A 305 -32.92 57.86 -70.95
N SER A 306 -33.13 56.58 -70.64
CA SER A 306 -32.07 55.66 -70.21
C SER A 306 -32.44 54.20 -70.48
N ALA A 307 -31.43 53.37 -70.76
CA ALA A 307 -31.58 51.92 -70.83
C ALA A 307 -31.56 51.24 -69.44
N SER A 308 -31.16 51.95 -68.38
CA SER A 308 -31.09 51.42 -67.00
C SER A 308 -32.33 51.79 -66.19
N LEU A 309 -33.09 50.77 -65.74
CA LEU A 309 -34.28 50.97 -64.91
C LEU A 309 -33.97 51.58 -63.54
N THR A 310 -32.77 51.36 -63.01
CA THR A 310 -32.33 52.00 -61.75
C THR A 310 -32.11 53.49 -61.95
N SER A 311 -31.49 53.88 -63.07
CA SER A 311 -31.33 55.30 -63.43
C SER A 311 -32.67 55.97 -63.69
N ALA A 312 -33.61 55.26 -64.34
CA ALA A 312 -34.97 55.74 -64.55
C ALA A 312 -35.73 56.01 -63.25
N ARG A 313 -35.63 55.13 -62.24
CA ARG A 313 -36.24 55.36 -60.91
C ARG A 313 -35.62 56.55 -60.20
N ASN A 314 -34.30 56.69 -60.23
CA ASN A 314 -33.61 57.82 -59.61
C ASN A 314 -33.99 59.15 -60.30
N HIS A 315 -34.11 59.16 -61.63
CA HIS A 315 -34.58 60.32 -62.38
C HIS A 315 -36.01 60.71 -61.99
N LEU A 316 -36.93 59.75 -61.93
CA LEU A 316 -38.31 59.96 -61.50
C LEU A 316 -38.39 60.54 -60.09
N GLU A 317 -37.56 60.06 -59.16
CA GLU A 317 -37.51 60.54 -57.78
C GLU A 317 -36.93 61.97 -57.70
N LEU A 318 -35.78 62.23 -58.32
CA LEU A 318 -35.05 63.48 -58.16
C LEU A 318 -35.62 64.65 -58.98
N ARG A 319 -36.15 64.39 -60.18
CA ARG A 319 -36.64 65.46 -61.08
C ARG A 319 -38.16 65.59 -61.08
N HIS A 320 -38.88 64.55 -60.67
CA HIS A 320 -40.34 64.51 -60.71
C HIS A 320 -40.98 64.11 -59.38
N GLY A 321 -40.20 63.86 -58.32
CA GLY A 321 -40.69 63.54 -56.97
C GLY A 321 -41.38 62.17 -56.85
N VAL A 322 -41.22 61.27 -57.82
CA VAL A 322 -41.92 59.96 -57.86
C VAL A 322 -40.99 58.84 -57.37
N ARG A 323 -41.30 58.26 -56.20
CA ARG A 323 -40.49 57.20 -55.56
C ARG A 323 -41.15 55.82 -55.69
N ILE A 324 -40.40 54.83 -56.17
CA ILE A 324 -40.87 53.44 -56.40
C ILE A 324 -40.08 52.47 -55.50
N LYS A 325 -40.73 51.71 -54.60
CA LYS A 325 -40.08 50.78 -53.64
C LYS A 325 -39.88 49.38 -54.24
N ALA A 326 -38.71 48.76 -54.05
CA ALA A 326 -38.43 47.39 -54.50
C ALA A 326 -38.79 46.33 -53.42
N GLN A 327 -39.49 45.25 -53.78
CA GLN A 327 -39.78 44.11 -52.88
C GLN A 327 -38.72 43.00 -52.99
N GLN A 328 -38.31 42.45 -51.85
CA GLN A 328 -37.35 41.34 -51.74
C GLN A 328 -38.10 39.98 -51.79
N LEU A 329 -37.61 39.00 -52.57
CA LEU A 329 -38.33 37.76 -52.88
C LEU A 329 -38.21 36.69 -51.78
N GLN A 330 -39.35 36.12 -51.36
CA GLN A 330 -39.49 35.06 -50.33
C GLN A 330 -38.68 33.76 -50.57
N ILE A 331 -38.15 33.54 -51.78
CA ILE A 331 -37.39 32.34 -52.16
C ILE A 331 -36.02 32.28 -51.44
N VAL A 332 -35.40 33.44 -51.17
CA VAL A 332 -34.09 33.53 -50.50
C VAL A 332 -34.19 33.10 -49.03
N GLN A 333 -35.28 33.47 -48.35
CA GLN A 333 -35.51 33.12 -46.94
C GLN A 333 -35.75 31.61 -46.72
N LYS A 334 -36.51 30.96 -47.62
CA LYS A 334 -36.75 29.50 -47.54
C LYS A 334 -35.50 28.67 -47.85
N GLY A 335 -34.62 29.14 -48.73
CA GLY A 335 -33.34 28.49 -49.03
C GLY A 335 -32.37 28.53 -47.85
N GLN A 336 -32.29 29.68 -47.15
CA GLN A 336 -31.44 29.85 -45.97
C GLN A 336 -31.89 28.94 -44.81
N ALA A 337 -33.20 28.87 -44.51
CA ALA A 337 -33.71 28.02 -43.44
C ALA A 337 -33.46 26.52 -43.65
N LYS A 338 -33.47 26.05 -44.91
CA LYS A 338 -33.24 24.63 -45.25
C LYS A 338 -31.76 24.25 -45.16
N LEU A 339 -30.86 25.17 -45.50
CA LEU A 339 -29.42 25.01 -45.29
C LEU A 339 -29.09 24.96 -43.78
N GLU A 340 -29.67 25.84 -42.98
CA GLU A 340 -29.52 25.86 -41.52
C GLU A 340 -29.88 24.50 -40.88
N GLN A 341 -31.00 23.89 -41.28
CA GLN A 341 -31.41 22.57 -40.79
C GLN A 341 -30.46 21.43 -41.20
N ILE A 342 -29.87 21.51 -42.40
CA ILE A 342 -28.89 20.51 -42.86
C ILE A 342 -27.59 20.64 -42.06
N PHE A 343 -27.11 21.86 -41.81
CA PHE A 343 -25.93 22.11 -40.97
C PHE A 343 -26.16 21.69 -39.51
N GLN A 344 -27.35 21.92 -38.95
CA GLN A 344 -27.70 21.45 -37.61
C GLN A 344 -27.73 19.91 -37.53
N ARG A 345 -28.31 19.22 -38.51
CA ARG A 345 -28.31 17.75 -38.56
C ARG A 345 -26.90 17.18 -38.76
N GLN A 346 -26.08 17.78 -39.60
CA GLN A 346 -24.67 17.38 -39.75
C GLN A 346 -23.86 17.65 -38.48
N GLY A 347 -24.10 18.78 -37.80
CA GLY A 347 -23.50 19.10 -36.51
C GLY A 347 -23.88 18.08 -35.42
N GLN A 348 -25.16 17.73 -35.32
CA GLN A 348 -25.64 16.70 -34.38
C GLN A 348 -25.06 15.31 -34.67
N LYS A 349 -25.01 14.90 -35.95
CA LYS A 349 -24.41 13.62 -36.34
C LYS A 349 -22.91 13.58 -36.07
N SER A 350 -22.20 14.66 -36.39
CA SER A 350 -20.77 14.80 -36.10
C SER A 350 -20.48 14.81 -34.60
N GLN A 351 -21.36 15.39 -33.78
CA GLN A 351 -21.25 15.38 -32.32
C GLN A 351 -21.48 13.97 -31.77
N ALA A 352 -22.53 13.27 -32.23
CA ALA A 352 -22.78 11.88 -31.84
C ALA A 352 -21.61 10.95 -32.21
N ASP A 353 -21.03 11.12 -33.42
CA ASP A 353 -19.86 10.37 -33.85
C ASP A 353 -18.60 10.74 -33.05
N ALA A 354 -18.51 11.96 -32.50
CA ALA A 354 -17.43 12.38 -31.62
C ALA A 354 -17.59 11.78 -30.21
N ASP A 355 -18.81 11.82 -29.66
CA ASP A 355 -19.15 11.27 -28.34
C ASP A 355 -18.95 9.74 -28.32
N GLU A 356 -19.33 9.02 -29.38
CA GLU A 356 -19.12 7.57 -29.48
C GLU A 356 -17.63 7.22 -29.58
N ARG A 357 -16.84 8.02 -30.29
CA ARG A 357 -15.39 7.88 -30.32
C ARG A 357 -14.76 8.13 -28.95
N GLU A 358 -15.24 9.14 -28.21
CA GLU A 358 -14.79 9.43 -26.85
C GLU A 358 -15.14 8.28 -25.90
N ARG A 359 -16.38 7.78 -25.91
CA ARG A 359 -16.79 6.60 -25.12
C ARG A 359 -15.94 5.38 -25.44
N GLY A 360 -15.67 5.14 -26.72
CA GLY A 360 -14.80 4.06 -27.18
C GLY A 360 -13.36 4.19 -26.67
N LEU A 361 -12.80 5.40 -26.64
CA LEU A 361 -11.47 5.68 -26.08
C LEU A 361 -11.45 5.51 -24.56
N LEU A 362 -12.44 6.05 -23.85
CA LEU A 362 -12.55 5.96 -22.39
C LEU A 362 -12.75 4.52 -21.91
N ARG A 363 -13.52 3.70 -22.63
CA ARG A 363 -13.61 2.25 -22.35
C ARG A 363 -12.28 1.55 -22.53
N LYS A 364 -11.55 1.85 -23.62
CA LYS A 364 -10.24 1.25 -23.90
C LYS A 364 -9.15 1.69 -22.92
N ALA A 365 -9.30 2.88 -22.31
CA ALA A 365 -8.37 3.39 -21.30
C ALA A 365 -8.45 2.64 -19.97
N ILE A 366 -9.53 1.87 -19.73
CA ILE A 366 -9.70 1.13 -18.48
C ILE A 366 -8.97 -0.20 -18.56
N ASN A 367 -7.94 -0.34 -17.72
CA ASN A 367 -7.33 -1.64 -17.48
C ASN A 367 -8.19 -2.43 -16.48
N GLN A 368 -9.06 -3.29 -16.99
CA GLN A 368 -9.95 -4.14 -16.19
C GLN A 368 -9.23 -4.90 -15.08
N LYS A 369 -8.09 -5.54 -15.43
CA LYS A 369 -7.34 -6.39 -14.51
C LYS A 369 -6.79 -5.57 -13.34
N ALA A 370 -6.14 -4.44 -13.66
CA ALA A 370 -5.59 -3.54 -12.65
C ALA A 370 -6.70 -2.93 -11.76
N PHE A 371 -7.87 -2.63 -12.36
CA PHE A 371 -9.03 -2.15 -11.61
C PHE A 371 -9.54 -3.20 -10.62
N ASP A 372 -9.76 -4.44 -11.07
CA ASP A 372 -10.22 -5.55 -10.22
C ASP A 372 -9.23 -5.86 -9.10
N ALA A 373 -7.93 -5.89 -9.43
CA ALA A 373 -6.84 -6.08 -8.48
C ALA A 373 -6.85 -5.01 -7.37
N SER A 374 -6.92 -3.74 -7.79
CA SER A 374 -6.91 -2.59 -6.87
C SER A 374 -8.15 -2.58 -5.97
N LEU A 375 -9.32 -2.91 -6.53
CA LEU A 375 -10.57 -2.97 -5.77
C LEU A 375 -10.53 -4.07 -4.70
N LEU A 376 -10.05 -5.27 -5.05
CA LEU A 376 -9.90 -6.35 -4.08
C LEU A 376 -8.85 -6.01 -3.02
N GLN A 377 -7.76 -5.38 -3.41
CA GLN A 377 -6.70 -4.98 -2.49
C GLN A 377 -7.22 -3.94 -1.49
N LEU A 378 -8.01 -2.98 -1.94
CA LEU A 378 -8.71 -2.02 -1.08
C LEU A 378 -9.59 -2.75 -0.06
N ILE A 379 -10.39 -3.72 -0.51
CA ILE A 379 -11.30 -4.50 0.35
C ILE A 379 -10.53 -5.35 1.37
N VAL A 380 -9.50 -6.08 0.93
CA VAL A 380 -8.73 -7.01 1.75
C VAL A 380 -7.84 -6.27 2.76
N ASN A 381 -7.04 -5.30 2.31
CA ASN A 381 -6.07 -4.63 3.17
C ASN A 381 -6.74 -3.76 4.24
N ASN A 382 -7.84 -3.09 3.89
CA ASN A 382 -8.59 -2.23 4.80
C ASN A 382 -9.73 -2.95 5.51
N SER A 383 -9.88 -4.27 5.29
CA SER A 383 -10.95 -5.06 5.89
C SER A 383 -12.35 -4.47 5.65
N LEU A 384 -12.61 -3.93 4.45
CA LEU A 384 -13.91 -3.34 4.10
C LEU A 384 -14.97 -4.42 3.89
N PRO A 385 -16.20 -4.26 4.42
CA PRO A 385 -17.26 -5.24 4.19
C PRO A 385 -17.50 -5.40 2.68
N HIS A 386 -17.89 -6.59 2.20
CA HIS A 386 -18.14 -6.78 0.76
C HIS A 386 -19.25 -5.86 0.21
N LYS A 387 -20.14 -5.40 1.09
CA LYS A 387 -21.16 -4.37 0.79
C LYS A 387 -20.54 -3.02 0.39
N ALA A 388 -19.26 -2.77 0.65
CA ALA A 388 -18.59 -1.52 0.32
C ALA A 388 -18.66 -1.18 -1.18
N ILE A 389 -18.74 -2.19 -2.05
CA ILE A 389 -18.92 -1.98 -3.49
C ILE A 389 -20.30 -1.39 -3.83
N GLU A 390 -21.27 -1.51 -2.95
CA GLU A 390 -22.61 -0.92 -3.10
C GLU A 390 -22.69 0.49 -2.47
N TYR A 391 -21.59 1.01 -1.92
CA TYR A 391 -21.56 2.35 -1.33
C TYR A 391 -21.65 3.40 -2.44
N PRO A 392 -22.64 4.32 -2.38
CA PRO A 392 -22.78 5.39 -3.37
C PRO A 392 -21.51 6.23 -3.50
N GLU A 393 -20.77 6.40 -2.40
CA GLU A 393 -19.53 7.17 -2.33
C GLU A 393 -18.41 6.50 -3.14
N LEU A 394 -18.21 5.19 -2.97
CA LEU A 394 -17.19 4.43 -3.72
C LEU A 394 -17.55 4.36 -5.21
N TYR A 395 -18.83 4.18 -5.53
CA TYR A 395 -19.29 4.20 -6.91
C TYR A 395 -19.05 5.58 -7.55
N SER A 396 -19.47 6.65 -6.87
CA SER A 396 -19.29 8.03 -7.35
C SER A 396 -17.82 8.39 -7.54
N LEU A 397 -16.95 7.93 -6.61
CA LEU A 397 -15.51 8.08 -6.70
C LEU A 397 -14.96 7.49 -8.00
N ILE A 398 -15.30 6.24 -8.32
CA ILE A 398 -14.80 5.56 -9.52
C ILE A 398 -15.39 6.18 -10.80
N MET A 399 -16.66 6.57 -10.77
CA MET A 399 -17.30 7.25 -11.90
C MET A 399 -16.71 8.65 -12.16
N SER A 400 -16.22 9.34 -11.12
CA SER A 400 -15.59 10.66 -11.26
C SER A 400 -14.26 10.60 -12.04
N VAL A 401 -13.54 9.49 -11.93
CA VAL A 401 -12.29 9.26 -12.65
C VAL A 401 -12.56 8.83 -14.10
N ASN A 402 -13.47 7.86 -14.30
CA ASN A 402 -13.91 7.45 -15.62
C ASN A 402 -15.32 6.86 -15.56
N TYR A 403 -16.31 7.60 -16.05
CA TYR A 403 -17.71 7.19 -16.02
C TYR A 403 -18.02 5.94 -16.88
N MET A 404 -17.12 5.55 -17.80
CA MET A 404 -17.23 4.28 -18.53
C MET A 404 -16.85 3.07 -17.67
N ALA A 405 -16.29 3.27 -16.48
CA ALA A 405 -16.06 2.19 -15.53
C ALA A 405 -17.37 1.57 -15.00
N ALA A 406 -18.52 2.21 -15.21
CA ALA A 406 -19.83 1.65 -14.86
C ALA A 406 -20.08 0.27 -15.49
N ASP A 407 -19.50 0.02 -16.67
CA ASP A 407 -19.64 -1.25 -17.39
C ASP A 407 -18.87 -2.39 -16.70
N ILE A 408 -17.83 -2.05 -15.96
CA ILE A 408 -16.88 -3.01 -15.38
C ILE A 408 -16.95 -3.10 -13.85
N TYR A 409 -17.51 -2.08 -13.22
CA TYR A 409 -17.66 -1.99 -11.78
C TYR A 409 -18.61 -3.10 -11.27
N PRO A 410 -18.24 -3.87 -10.23
CA PRO A 410 -19.10 -4.92 -9.73
C PRO A 410 -20.39 -4.33 -9.15
N LYS A 411 -21.53 -4.76 -9.69
CA LYS A 411 -22.86 -4.25 -9.31
C LYS A 411 -23.47 -4.93 -8.07
N SER A 412 -22.82 -5.97 -7.55
CA SER A 412 -23.33 -6.76 -6.43
C SER A 412 -22.20 -7.26 -5.54
N ARG A 413 -22.40 -7.17 -4.22
CA ARG A 413 -21.45 -7.69 -3.22
C ARG A 413 -21.18 -9.19 -3.37
N ALA A 414 -22.07 -9.92 -4.04
CA ALA A 414 -21.93 -11.35 -4.31
C ALA A 414 -20.78 -11.68 -5.28
N ALA A 415 -20.31 -10.70 -6.07
CA ALA A 415 -19.18 -10.90 -6.98
C ALA A 415 -17.81 -10.96 -6.27
N ILE A 416 -17.72 -10.39 -5.06
CA ILE A 416 -16.46 -10.23 -4.34
C ILE A 416 -15.93 -11.53 -3.74
N PRO A 417 -16.73 -12.39 -3.07
CA PRO A 417 -16.25 -13.67 -2.55
C PRO A 417 -15.56 -14.54 -3.60
N ARG A 418 -16.15 -14.66 -4.80
CA ARG A 418 -15.60 -15.48 -5.88
C ARG A 418 -14.23 -14.96 -6.34
N LYS A 419 -14.10 -13.64 -6.49
CA LYS A 419 -12.84 -12.98 -6.86
C LYS A 419 -11.76 -13.13 -5.78
N ILE A 420 -12.14 -13.05 -4.50
CA ILE A 420 -11.22 -13.29 -3.37
C ILE A 420 -10.74 -14.75 -3.39
N GLU A 421 -11.64 -15.69 -3.63
CA GLU A 421 -11.31 -17.12 -3.71
C GLU A 421 -10.36 -17.42 -4.89
N GLU A 422 -10.64 -16.89 -6.08
CA GLU A 422 -9.77 -17.02 -7.25
C GLU A 422 -8.36 -16.48 -6.96
N ALA A 423 -8.25 -15.25 -6.42
CA ALA A 423 -6.97 -14.65 -6.05
C ALA A 423 -6.24 -15.43 -4.96
N PHE A 424 -6.97 -15.96 -3.96
CA PHE A 424 -6.40 -16.79 -2.92
C PHE A 424 -5.81 -18.09 -3.47
N LEU A 425 -6.56 -18.80 -4.33
CA LEU A 425 -6.12 -20.07 -4.90
C LEU A 425 -4.91 -19.89 -5.82
N GLN A 426 -4.88 -18.81 -6.61
CA GLN A 426 -3.73 -18.47 -7.45
C GLN A 426 -2.48 -18.24 -6.59
N GLN A 427 -2.58 -17.36 -5.59
CA GLN A 427 -1.41 -17.05 -4.75
C GLN A 427 -0.96 -18.23 -3.91
N ARG A 428 -1.89 -19.09 -3.48
CA ARG A 428 -1.57 -20.32 -2.77
C ARG A 428 -0.64 -21.21 -3.60
N GLU A 429 -0.89 -21.33 -4.89
CA GLU A 429 -0.07 -22.15 -5.79
C GLU A 429 1.34 -21.57 -5.95
N GLU A 430 1.47 -20.24 -6.02
CA GLU A 430 2.79 -19.59 -6.03
C GLU A 430 3.55 -19.84 -4.73
N ILE A 431 2.89 -19.72 -3.57
CA ILE A 431 3.51 -20.01 -2.28
C ILE A 431 3.93 -21.47 -2.17
N LYS A 432 3.11 -22.40 -2.69
CA LYS A 432 3.46 -23.82 -2.77
C LYS A 432 4.77 -24.05 -3.52
N GLN A 433 4.94 -23.43 -4.69
CA GLN A 433 6.19 -23.52 -5.45
C GLN A 433 7.38 -22.92 -4.67
N GLN A 434 7.17 -21.85 -3.91
CA GLN A 434 8.22 -21.24 -3.08
C GLN A 434 8.61 -22.10 -1.87
N LEU A 435 7.67 -22.81 -1.26
CA LEU A 435 7.94 -23.79 -0.21
C LEU A 435 8.73 -24.98 -0.78
N GLU A 436 8.37 -25.46 -1.97
CA GLU A 436 9.10 -26.52 -2.65
C GLU A 436 10.53 -26.09 -3.02
N ALA A 437 10.73 -24.84 -3.46
CA ALA A 437 12.04 -24.28 -3.77
C ALA A 437 12.83 -23.77 -2.54
N ALA A 438 12.27 -23.88 -1.33
CA ALA A 438 12.92 -23.40 -0.12
C ALA A 438 14.27 -24.10 0.11
N MET A 439 15.27 -23.32 0.53
CA MET A 439 16.61 -23.82 0.83
C MET A 439 16.71 -24.42 2.23
N SER A 440 15.80 -24.04 3.13
CA SER A 440 15.68 -24.59 4.48
C SER A 440 14.52 -25.60 4.56
N GLU A 441 14.45 -26.34 5.67
CA GLU A 441 13.21 -26.92 6.18
C GLU A 441 12.11 -25.83 6.37
N ILE A 442 10.85 -26.25 6.36
CA ILE A 442 9.68 -25.41 6.60
C ILE A 442 9.23 -25.59 8.05
N HIS A 443 9.34 -24.54 8.85
CA HIS A 443 8.90 -24.57 10.25
C HIS A 443 7.51 -23.94 10.40
N LEU A 444 6.68 -24.48 11.29
CA LEU A 444 5.31 -24.04 11.49
C LEU A 444 5.15 -23.36 12.84
N ALA A 445 4.89 -22.05 12.82
CA ALA A 445 4.40 -21.29 13.97
C ALA A 445 2.87 -21.35 14.01
N CYS A 446 2.35 -21.99 15.05
CA CYS A 446 0.93 -22.22 15.24
C CYS A 446 0.45 -21.59 16.54
N ASP A 447 -0.76 -21.05 16.51
CA ASP A 447 -1.45 -20.56 17.70
C ASP A 447 -2.97 -20.66 17.49
N VAL A 448 -3.73 -20.66 18.59
CA VAL A 448 -5.20 -20.76 18.58
C VAL A 448 -5.81 -19.53 19.22
N TRP A 449 -6.73 -18.89 18.51
CA TRP A 449 -7.49 -17.76 19.02
C TRP A 449 -9.00 -17.99 18.94
N THR A 450 -9.71 -17.61 19.99
CA THR A 450 -11.17 -17.69 20.06
C THR A 450 -11.82 -16.31 20.14
N THR A 451 -12.78 -16.09 19.25
CA THR A 451 -13.57 -14.85 19.19
C THR A 451 -14.41 -14.63 20.45
N GLU A 452 -14.34 -13.41 21.01
CA GLU A 452 -15.04 -13.02 22.26
C GLU A 452 -16.57 -13.17 22.18
N HIS A 453 -17.17 -12.88 21.02
CA HIS A 453 -18.64 -12.80 20.88
C HIS A 453 -19.30 -13.99 20.17
N LYS A 454 -18.53 -14.84 19.47
CA LYS A 454 -19.10 -15.90 18.61
C LYS A 454 -18.56 -17.29 18.90
N LYS A 455 -17.69 -17.46 19.91
CA LYS A 455 -17.04 -18.73 20.28
C LYS A 455 -16.46 -19.50 19.07
N LYS A 456 -16.08 -18.79 18.00
CA LYS A 456 -15.35 -19.38 16.87
C LYS A 456 -13.87 -19.40 17.23
N ALA A 457 -13.27 -20.59 17.23
CA ALA A 457 -11.85 -20.80 17.39
C ALA A 457 -11.18 -20.90 16.01
N PHE A 458 -10.06 -20.20 15.84
CA PHE A 458 -9.25 -20.21 14.63
C PHE A 458 -7.84 -20.65 14.99
N LEU A 459 -7.29 -21.56 14.19
CA LEU A 459 -5.89 -21.96 14.26
C LEU A 459 -5.13 -21.18 13.18
N ALA A 460 -4.17 -20.35 13.55
CA ALA A 460 -3.25 -19.76 12.58
C ALA A 460 -2.10 -20.75 12.35
N VAL A 461 -1.77 -21.03 11.09
CA VAL A 461 -0.63 -21.87 10.71
C VAL A 461 0.28 -21.05 9.81
N VAL A 462 1.42 -20.60 10.35
CA VAL A 462 2.38 -19.73 9.66
C VAL A 462 3.65 -20.50 9.37
N ALA A 463 4.03 -20.60 8.10
CA ALA A 463 5.30 -21.16 7.69
C ALA A 463 6.43 -20.13 7.83
N HIS A 464 7.59 -20.58 8.32
CA HIS A 464 8.85 -19.85 8.38
C HIS A 464 9.92 -20.68 7.67
N PHE A 465 10.65 -20.06 6.73
CA PHE A 465 11.66 -20.74 5.93
C PHE A 465 12.61 -19.72 5.28
N VAL A 466 13.65 -20.22 4.62
CA VAL A 466 14.56 -19.41 3.79
C VAL A 466 14.32 -19.74 2.32
N ASP A 467 14.10 -18.71 1.51
CA ASP A 467 13.90 -18.88 0.07
C ASP A 467 15.22 -19.22 -0.65
N ALA A 468 15.14 -19.58 -1.93
CA ALA A 468 16.30 -19.89 -2.76
C ALA A 468 17.35 -18.75 -2.86
N ARG A 469 16.99 -17.52 -2.45
CA ARG A 469 17.87 -16.34 -2.45
C ARG A 469 18.54 -16.09 -1.11
N GLY A 470 18.36 -16.96 -0.12
CA GLY A 470 18.91 -16.75 1.23
C GLY A 470 18.14 -15.74 2.06
N THR A 471 16.90 -15.42 1.69
CA THR A 471 16.07 -14.47 2.44
C THR A 471 15.07 -15.20 3.33
N THR A 472 14.98 -14.81 4.61
CA THR A 472 13.96 -15.33 5.52
C THR A 472 12.56 -14.90 5.05
N ARG A 473 11.67 -15.88 4.96
CA ARG A 473 10.29 -15.74 4.50
C ARG A 473 9.32 -16.26 5.54
N LYS A 474 8.15 -15.62 5.59
CA LYS A 474 7.01 -16.06 6.41
C LYS A 474 5.71 -15.98 5.63
N ALA A 475 4.88 -17.02 5.71
CA ALA A 475 3.61 -17.10 4.99
C ALA A 475 2.53 -17.74 5.88
N LEU A 476 1.40 -17.04 6.07
CA LEU A 476 0.21 -17.63 6.65
C LEU A 476 -0.35 -18.66 5.66
N LEU A 477 -0.23 -19.95 5.97
CA LEU A 477 -0.67 -21.02 5.09
C LEU A 477 -2.17 -21.28 5.22
N GLY A 478 -2.72 -21.04 6.41
CA GLY A 478 -4.14 -21.17 6.68
C GLY A 478 -4.56 -20.52 7.98
N LEU A 479 -5.85 -20.22 8.07
CA LEU A 479 -6.54 -19.78 9.28
C LEU A 479 -7.83 -20.60 9.48
N PRO A 480 -7.75 -21.94 9.50
CA PRO A 480 -8.93 -22.80 9.58
C PRO A 480 -9.68 -22.61 10.90
N ARG A 481 -10.99 -22.74 10.83
CA ARG A 481 -11.85 -22.78 12.02
C ARG A 481 -11.79 -24.17 12.65
N LEU A 482 -11.46 -24.24 13.94
CA LEU A 482 -11.57 -25.46 14.72
C LEU A 482 -13.05 -25.71 15.08
N ARG A 483 -13.57 -26.88 14.70
CA ARG A 483 -14.89 -27.40 15.08
C ARG A 483 -14.63 -28.58 16.02
N GLY A 484 -15.29 -28.64 17.19
CA GLY A 484 -15.08 -29.76 18.14
C GLY A 484 -14.09 -29.51 19.29
N GLY A 485 -13.62 -28.26 19.49
CA GLY A 485 -12.79 -27.87 20.62
C GLY A 485 -11.32 -27.56 20.25
N HIS A 486 -10.51 -27.21 21.25
CA HIS A 486 -9.10 -26.82 21.06
C HIS A 486 -8.13 -28.01 21.25
N GLY A 487 -8.63 -29.24 21.25
CA GLY A 487 -7.82 -30.44 21.46
C GLY A 487 -6.73 -30.60 20.39
N GLY A 488 -5.59 -31.17 20.78
CA GLY A 488 -4.44 -31.33 19.88
C GLY A 488 -4.73 -32.15 18.63
N GLN A 489 -5.66 -33.11 18.70
CA GLN A 489 -6.10 -33.90 17.53
C GLN A 489 -6.76 -33.00 16.47
N HIS A 490 -7.76 -32.21 16.85
CA HIS A 490 -8.44 -31.29 15.93
C HIS A 490 -7.48 -30.25 15.33
N GLN A 491 -6.48 -29.81 16.09
CA GLN A 491 -5.41 -28.94 15.56
C GLN A 491 -4.59 -29.69 14.51
N ALA A 492 -4.14 -30.91 14.81
CA ALA A 492 -3.34 -31.72 13.90
C ALA A 492 -4.07 -32.05 12.60
N GLU A 493 -5.37 -32.35 12.64
CA GLU A 493 -6.17 -32.58 11.43
C GLU A 493 -6.10 -31.39 10.46
N GLN A 494 -6.17 -30.15 10.97
CA GLN A 494 -6.06 -28.96 10.14
C GLN A 494 -4.62 -28.72 9.67
N VAL A 495 -3.62 -28.96 10.53
CA VAL A 495 -2.20 -28.82 10.16
C VAL A 495 -1.82 -29.84 9.09
N ASN A 496 -2.21 -31.11 9.24
CA ASN A 496 -1.95 -32.18 8.27
C ASN A 496 -2.59 -31.85 6.91
N ARG A 497 -3.83 -31.37 6.88
CA ARG A 497 -4.47 -30.89 5.64
C ARG A 497 -3.65 -29.80 4.94
N ILE A 498 -3.09 -28.86 5.71
CA ILE A 498 -2.24 -27.80 5.17
C ILE A 498 -0.92 -28.38 4.65
N ILE A 499 -0.29 -29.29 5.38
CA ILE A 499 0.92 -30.00 4.95
C ILE A 499 0.68 -30.69 3.61
N ASP A 500 -0.44 -31.42 3.48
CA ASP A 500 -0.79 -32.16 2.28
C ASP A 500 -1.13 -31.22 1.10
N TRP A 501 -1.91 -30.16 1.34
CA TRP A 501 -2.29 -29.21 0.28
C TRP A 501 -1.10 -28.48 -0.35
N TYR A 502 -0.17 -28.04 0.49
CA TYR A 502 1.05 -27.36 0.02
C TYR A 502 2.18 -28.35 -0.30
N GLY A 503 2.03 -29.65 -0.04
CA GLY A 503 2.96 -30.69 -0.48
C GLY A 503 4.38 -30.59 0.12
N PHE A 504 4.53 -30.10 1.35
CA PHE A 504 5.84 -29.90 1.98
C PHE A 504 6.17 -30.89 3.10
N ALA A 505 5.46 -32.03 3.19
CA ALA A 505 5.66 -33.03 4.25
C ALA A 505 7.13 -33.44 4.45
N GLN A 506 7.83 -33.74 3.36
CA GLN A 506 9.25 -34.14 3.35
C GLN A 506 10.23 -33.02 3.75
N LYS A 507 9.76 -31.76 3.76
CA LYS A 507 10.53 -30.59 4.20
C LYS A 507 10.06 -30.05 5.55
N LEU A 508 9.14 -30.73 6.25
CA LEU A 508 8.65 -30.26 7.54
C LEU A 508 9.77 -30.27 8.58
N GLY A 509 10.09 -29.09 9.10
CA GLY A 509 11.08 -28.92 10.17
C GLY A 509 10.44 -28.96 11.55
N TYR A 510 10.32 -27.80 12.20
CA TYR A 510 9.95 -27.67 13.60
C TYR A 510 8.54 -27.10 13.77
N TYR A 511 7.86 -27.53 14.83
CA TYR A 511 6.57 -26.99 15.26
C TYR A 511 6.75 -26.06 16.47
N ILE A 512 6.40 -24.79 16.28
CA ILE A 512 6.46 -23.73 17.27
C ILE A 512 5.03 -23.39 17.71
N GLY A 513 4.78 -23.43 19.00
CA GLY A 513 3.47 -23.12 19.57
C GLY A 513 3.60 -22.77 21.04
N ASP A 514 2.53 -22.21 21.61
CA ASP A 514 2.47 -21.88 23.04
C ASP A 514 2.69 -23.13 23.91
N ASN A 515 2.95 -22.94 25.20
CA ASN A 515 3.37 -24.06 26.05
C ASN A 515 2.22 -24.95 26.50
N HIS A 516 1.03 -24.77 25.94
CA HIS A 516 -0.13 -25.57 26.23
C HIS A 516 0.05 -27.00 25.69
N GLY A 517 -0.31 -28.03 26.47
CA GLY A 517 -0.03 -29.43 26.08
C GLY A 517 -0.90 -29.97 24.95
N SER A 518 -1.92 -29.23 24.50
CA SER A 518 -2.58 -29.52 23.22
C SER A 518 -1.59 -29.51 22.05
N ASN A 519 -0.54 -28.68 22.10
CA ASN A 519 0.50 -28.67 21.06
C ASN A 519 1.35 -29.95 21.09
N ASP A 520 1.62 -30.51 22.28
CA ASP A 520 2.31 -31.79 22.41
C ASP A 520 1.46 -32.95 21.87
N LYS A 521 0.15 -32.91 22.12
CA LYS A 521 -0.81 -33.82 21.49
C LYS A 521 -0.82 -33.62 19.96
N CYS A 522 -0.86 -32.37 19.49
CA CYS A 522 -0.83 -32.03 18.07
C CYS A 522 0.41 -32.61 17.36
N CYS A 523 1.61 -32.41 17.91
CA CYS A 523 2.84 -32.99 17.35
C CYS A 523 2.81 -34.52 17.26
N ARG A 524 2.22 -35.22 18.23
CA ARG A 524 2.06 -36.68 18.17
C ARG A 524 1.16 -37.11 17.02
N PHE A 525 0.05 -36.42 16.79
CA PHE A 525 -0.86 -36.71 15.67
C PHE A 525 -0.26 -36.31 14.31
N ILE A 526 0.54 -35.24 14.24
CA ILE A 526 1.31 -34.89 13.03
C ILE A 526 2.32 -36.00 12.71
N SER A 527 3.10 -36.46 13.71
CA SER A 527 4.05 -37.57 13.53
C SER A 527 3.39 -38.86 13.05
N ARG A 528 2.21 -39.19 13.60
CA ARG A 528 1.41 -40.33 13.16
C ARG A 528 1.05 -40.22 11.68
N HIS A 529 0.49 -39.09 11.26
CA HIS A 529 0.14 -38.83 9.85
C HIS A 529 1.35 -38.94 8.92
N LEU A 530 2.48 -38.34 9.30
CA LEU A 530 3.72 -38.39 8.49
C LEU A 530 4.27 -39.81 8.35
N ARG A 531 4.12 -40.64 9.38
CA ARG A 531 4.52 -42.05 9.34
C ARG A 531 3.58 -42.88 8.47
N GLU A 532 2.27 -42.68 8.61
CA GLU A 532 1.24 -43.45 7.89
C GLU A 532 1.23 -43.09 6.39
N GLU A 533 1.20 -41.81 6.05
CA GLU A 533 1.05 -41.32 4.67
C GLU A 533 2.37 -41.19 3.91
N TYR A 534 3.46 -40.77 4.59
CA TYR A 534 4.73 -40.44 3.93
C TYR A 534 5.91 -41.33 4.34
N GLN A 535 5.68 -42.32 5.22
CA GLN A 535 6.71 -43.20 5.79
C GLN A 535 7.90 -42.43 6.39
N MET A 536 7.64 -41.22 6.89
CA MET A 536 8.65 -40.32 7.42
C MET A 536 8.70 -40.40 8.94
N HIS A 537 9.90 -40.58 9.49
CA HIS A 537 10.11 -40.52 10.94
C HIS A 537 10.30 -39.06 11.39
N TRP A 538 9.25 -38.48 11.96
CA TRP A 538 9.29 -37.15 12.57
C TRP A 538 9.07 -37.27 14.08
N GLU A 539 10.12 -37.08 14.89
CA GLU A 539 10.06 -37.28 16.35
C GLU A 539 9.36 -36.08 17.04
N PRO A 540 8.17 -36.26 17.64
CA PRO A 540 7.38 -35.17 18.21
C PRO A 540 8.12 -34.33 19.25
N LYS A 541 8.93 -34.97 20.12
CA LYS A 541 9.57 -34.26 21.23
C LYS A 541 10.70 -33.36 20.74
N THR A 542 11.58 -33.89 19.90
CA THR A 542 12.76 -33.18 19.41
C THR A 542 12.41 -32.11 18.37
N ARG A 543 11.24 -32.20 17.72
CA ARG A 543 10.75 -31.22 16.73
C ARG A 543 9.76 -30.19 17.30
N ARG A 544 9.51 -30.18 18.62
CA ARG A 544 8.59 -29.25 19.33
C ARG A 544 9.36 -28.09 20.00
N ILE A 545 9.17 -26.87 19.51
CA ILE A 545 9.81 -25.65 20.04
C ILE A 545 8.86 -24.85 20.94
N ARG A 546 9.16 -24.78 22.23
CA ARG A 546 8.42 -23.99 23.22
C ARG A 546 8.50 -22.50 22.90
N CYS A 547 7.35 -21.82 22.88
CA CYS A 547 7.32 -20.39 22.60
C CYS A 547 8.03 -19.60 23.71
N HIS A 548 9.15 -18.96 23.38
CA HIS A 548 10.00 -18.28 24.35
C HIS A 548 9.27 -17.13 25.08
N GLY A 549 8.45 -16.36 24.36
CA GLY A 549 7.66 -15.29 24.99
C GLY A 549 6.58 -15.81 25.95
N HIS A 550 6.04 -17.01 25.72
CA HIS A 550 5.13 -17.63 26.66
C HIS A 550 5.86 -18.04 27.95
N VAL A 551 7.09 -18.56 27.85
CA VAL A 551 7.94 -18.86 29.02
C VAL A 551 8.20 -17.59 29.84
N ILE A 552 8.61 -16.50 29.19
CA ILE A 552 8.85 -15.20 29.84
C ILE A 552 7.58 -14.69 30.51
N ASN A 553 6.44 -14.79 29.83
CA ASN A 553 5.16 -14.39 30.39
C ASN A 553 4.80 -15.20 31.64
N LEU A 554 4.98 -16.52 31.64
CA LEU A 554 4.73 -17.35 32.81
C LEU A 554 5.64 -16.98 33.99
N ALA A 555 6.95 -16.84 33.75
CA ALA A 555 7.91 -16.44 34.79
C ALA A 555 7.58 -15.05 35.38
N SER A 556 7.25 -14.09 34.52
CA SER A 556 6.90 -12.73 34.94
C SER A 556 5.55 -12.69 35.67
N GLN A 557 4.56 -13.48 35.23
CA GLN A 557 3.28 -13.59 35.94
C GLN A 557 3.46 -14.30 37.29
N ALA A 558 4.32 -15.30 37.39
CA ALA A 558 4.65 -15.95 38.65
C ALA A 558 5.29 -14.95 39.63
N PHE A 559 6.23 -14.13 39.17
CA PHE A 559 6.79 -13.05 39.99
C PHE A 559 5.73 -12.09 40.56
N ILE A 560 4.78 -11.66 39.73
CA ILE A 560 3.82 -10.62 40.12
C ILE A 560 2.67 -11.19 40.96
N PHE A 561 2.23 -12.42 40.68
CA PHE A 561 0.94 -12.93 41.16
C PHE A 561 0.99 -14.22 41.98
N ALA A 562 2.08 -14.99 41.93
CA ALA A 562 2.10 -16.30 42.59
C ALA A 562 2.29 -16.16 44.11
N PRO A 563 1.41 -16.79 44.92
CA PRO A 563 1.53 -16.78 46.38
C PRO A 563 2.53 -17.81 46.91
N ASP A 564 2.58 -18.98 46.29
CA ASP A 564 3.26 -20.18 46.75
C ASP A 564 3.58 -21.09 45.56
N LYS A 565 4.41 -22.11 45.83
CA LYS A 565 4.93 -23.03 44.83
C LYS A 565 3.83 -23.95 44.29
N GLU A 566 2.96 -24.46 45.16
CA GLU A 566 1.85 -25.34 44.78
C GLU A 566 0.95 -24.67 43.74
N THR A 567 0.67 -23.37 43.90
CA THR A 567 -0.11 -22.59 42.95
C THR A 567 0.57 -22.54 41.57
N ILE A 568 1.89 -22.43 41.53
CA ILE A 568 2.64 -22.41 40.26
C ILE A 568 2.63 -23.79 39.63
N ASP A 569 2.88 -24.85 40.40
CA ASP A 569 2.85 -26.22 39.91
C ASP A 569 1.49 -26.54 39.29
N LEU A 570 0.40 -26.15 39.97
CA LEU A 570 -0.96 -26.28 39.44
C LEU A 570 -1.17 -25.52 38.13
N VAL A 571 -0.76 -24.25 38.06
CA VAL A 571 -0.89 -23.41 36.84
C VAL A 571 -0.11 -24.03 35.68
N VAL A 572 1.12 -24.44 35.95
CA VAL A 572 2.06 -24.99 34.98
C VAL A 572 1.63 -26.39 34.50
N ASP A 573 0.99 -27.17 35.36
CA ASP A 573 0.39 -28.46 35.00
C ASP A 573 -0.97 -28.32 34.32
N GLU A 574 -1.74 -27.29 34.63
CA GLU A 574 -3.01 -26.97 33.96
C GLU A 574 -2.77 -26.53 32.50
N VAL A 575 -1.77 -25.66 32.28
CA VAL A 575 -1.29 -25.33 30.92
C VAL A 575 -0.87 -26.60 30.18
N ARG A 576 -0.22 -27.55 30.85
CA ARG A 576 0.20 -28.82 30.25
C ARG A 576 -0.96 -29.79 29.98
N ARG A 577 -1.92 -29.94 30.91
CA ARG A 577 -3.05 -30.87 30.74
C ARG A 577 -4.03 -30.38 29.67
N GLY A 578 -4.19 -29.07 29.59
CA GLY A 578 -4.96 -28.35 28.60
C GLY A 578 -6.47 -28.45 28.79
N SER A 579 -7.18 -27.32 28.78
CA SER A 579 -8.66 -27.35 28.87
C SER A 579 -9.27 -27.93 27.61
N THR A 580 -9.80 -29.13 27.72
CA THR A 580 -10.83 -29.63 26.80
C THR A 580 -12.10 -29.84 27.59
N ALA A 581 -13.00 -28.85 27.53
CA ALA A 581 -14.42 -29.12 27.68
C ALA A 581 -15.25 -28.03 26.97
N GLY A 582 -16.04 -28.48 26.01
CA GLY A 582 -17.19 -27.75 25.47
C GLY A 582 -18.47 -28.37 26.03
N PRO A 583 -19.59 -27.64 26.05
CA PRO A 583 -20.68 -27.83 27.01
C PRO A 583 -21.68 -28.95 26.67
N ASP A 584 -21.29 -29.98 25.92
CA ASP A 584 -22.21 -31.05 25.50
C ASP A 584 -21.64 -32.41 25.90
N GLY A 585 -22.10 -32.92 27.05
CA GLY A 585 -21.82 -34.27 27.51
C GLY A 585 -22.52 -35.31 26.63
N LYS A 586 -21.73 -36.09 25.90
CA LYS A 586 -22.08 -37.46 25.48
C LYS A 586 -20.80 -38.31 25.48
N ALA A 587 -20.90 -39.47 26.12
CA ALA A 587 -19.84 -40.45 26.29
C ALA A 587 -19.31 -40.97 24.94
N PRO A 588 -18.01 -41.34 24.85
CA PRO A 588 -17.49 -42.09 23.72
C PRO A 588 -17.76 -43.59 23.89
N ASP A 589 -18.50 -44.18 22.96
CA ASP A 589 -18.43 -45.62 22.69
C ASP A 589 -17.07 -45.91 22.04
N GLY A 590 -16.42 -46.97 22.51
CA GLY A 590 -14.98 -47.15 22.40
C GLY A 590 -14.52 -48.24 21.46
N ASP A 591 -13.20 -48.22 21.19
CA ASP A 591 -12.33 -49.37 20.96
C ASP A 591 -10.88 -48.93 20.63
N GLY A 592 -9.95 -49.06 21.59
CA GLY A 592 -8.49 -48.96 21.34
C GLY A 592 -7.61 -48.59 22.54
N GLU A 593 -7.34 -49.58 23.39
CA GLU A 593 -6.34 -49.71 24.48
C GLU A 593 -6.34 -48.72 25.68
N PRO A 594 -6.16 -49.22 26.93
CA PRO A 594 -6.37 -48.45 28.14
C PRO A 594 -5.07 -47.78 28.61
N ASP A 595 -5.09 -46.45 28.73
CA ASP A 595 -4.19 -45.77 29.67
C ASP A 595 -4.90 -45.68 31.03
N GLU A 596 -4.33 -46.40 32.00
CA GLU A 596 -4.64 -46.30 33.43
C GLU A 596 -4.48 -44.84 33.88
N ASP A 597 -5.58 -44.20 34.29
CA ASP A 597 -5.71 -43.38 35.50
C ASP A 597 -7.08 -42.66 35.53
N GLY A 598 -8.04 -43.28 36.23
CA GLY A 598 -8.93 -42.62 37.20
C GLY A 598 -9.96 -41.56 36.76
N GLU A 599 -11.21 -42.01 36.71
CA GLU A 599 -12.46 -41.35 37.16
C GLU A 599 -12.72 -39.86 36.84
N GLU A 600 -13.71 -39.66 35.98
CA GLU A 600 -14.42 -38.39 35.74
C GLU A 600 -15.21 -37.92 36.97
N GLY A 601 -15.08 -36.63 37.27
CA GLY A 601 -15.97 -35.89 38.17
C GLY A 601 -15.74 -34.37 38.08
N ASP A 602 -16.62 -33.67 37.33
CA ASP A 602 -16.96 -32.25 37.49
C ASP A 602 -15.84 -31.20 37.66
N GLU A 603 -14.89 -31.13 36.73
CA GLU A 603 -13.89 -30.04 36.67
C GLU A 603 -14.03 -29.08 35.47
N GLU A 604 -15.19 -29.09 34.80
CA GLU A 604 -15.50 -28.28 33.62
C GLU A 604 -15.46 -26.75 33.83
N ASN A 605 -15.12 -26.29 35.04
CA ASN A 605 -15.17 -24.89 35.41
C ASN A 605 -13.81 -24.31 35.88
N LYS A 606 -12.65 -24.98 35.80
CA LYS A 606 -11.44 -24.51 36.51
C LYS A 606 -10.48 -23.55 35.78
N LEU A 607 -10.29 -23.61 34.46
CA LEU A 607 -9.49 -22.60 33.72
C LEU A 607 -10.23 -21.24 33.63
N ALA A 608 -11.54 -21.31 33.37
CA ALA A 608 -12.42 -20.17 33.57
C ALA A 608 -12.54 -19.79 35.04
N ALA A 609 -12.46 -20.73 36.00
CA ALA A 609 -12.37 -20.39 37.43
C ALA A 609 -10.99 -19.97 37.90
N MET A 610 -9.89 -20.03 37.15
CA MET A 610 -8.62 -19.40 37.51
C MET A 610 -8.56 -17.96 37.00
N SER A 611 -9.14 -17.67 35.84
CA SER A 611 -9.45 -16.29 35.42
C SER A 611 -10.59 -15.68 36.26
N ARG A 612 -11.62 -16.46 36.65
CA ARG A 612 -12.69 -16.03 37.59
C ARG A 612 -12.28 -16.13 39.07
N LYS A 613 -11.25 -16.92 39.46
CA LYS A 613 -10.58 -16.86 40.79
C LYS A 613 -9.53 -15.76 40.81
N ARG A 614 -8.92 -15.39 39.68
CA ARG A 614 -8.19 -14.12 39.50
C ARG A 614 -9.14 -12.94 39.72
N LYS A 615 -10.40 -13.01 39.25
CA LYS A 615 -11.47 -12.10 39.69
C LYS A 615 -11.83 -12.20 41.19
N ARG A 616 -11.40 -13.24 41.93
CA ARG A 616 -11.60 -13.39 43.38
C ARG A 616 -10.44 -12.88 44.25
N ARG A 617 -9.19 -12.83 43.75
CA ARG A 617 -8.16 -12.00 44.41
C ARG A 617 -8.47 -10.56 44.08
N SER A 618 -8.75 -9.75 45.10
CA SER A 618 -8.87 -8.32 44.87
C SER A 618 -7.50 -7.85 44.41
N TRP A 619 -7.40 -6.99 43.39
CA TRP A 619 -6.10 -6.40 43.02
C TRP A 619 -5.39 -5.81 44.24
N LYS A 620 -6.16 -5.38 45.26
CA LYS A 620 -5.71 -4.95 46.58
C LYS A 620 -4.80 -5.94 47.33
N ASP A 621 -4.89 -7.23 47.03
CA ASP A 621 -4.12 -8.30 47.66
C ASP A 621 -2.71 -8.44 47.06
N ILE A 622 -2.40 -7.68 45.98
CA ILE A 622 -1.10 -7.68 45.26
C ILE A 622 -0.16 -6.59 45.83
N GLY A 623 -0.52 -5.99 46.97
CA GLY A 623 0.30 -4.97 47.63
C GLY A 623 0.41 -3.66 46.82
N PRO A 624 1.60 -3.06 46.71
CA PRO A 624 1.80 -1.76 46.04
C PRO A 624 1.33 -1.70 44.59
N LEU A 625 1.54 -2.76 43.79
CA LEU A 625 1.07 -2.80 42.40
C LEU A 625 -0.47 -2.81 42.32
N GLY A 626 -1.11 -3.48 43.27
CA GLY A 626 -2.57 -3.51 43.42
C GLY A 626 -3.19 -2.16 43.70
N LYS A 627 -2.57 -1.41 44.63
CA LYS A 627 -2.92 -0.02 44.92
C LYS A 627 -2.75 0.86 43.68
N LEU A 628 -1.62 0.70 42.98
CA LEU A 628 -1.35 1.46 41.76
C LEU A 628 -2.39 1.20 40.67
N HIS A 629 -2.75 -0.06 40.40
CA HIS A 629 -3.82 -0.41 39.47
C HIS A 629 -5.13 0.30 39.83
N ALA A 630 -5.52 0.31 41.10
CA ALA A 630 -6.75 0.96 41.55
C ALA A 630 -6.72 2.49 41.32
N ILE A 631 -5.57 3.13 41.53
CA ILE A 631 -5.39 4.55 41.22
C ILE A 631 -5.52 4.79 39.72
N VAL A 632 -4.80 4.03 38.91
CA VAL A 632 -4.79 4.17 37.44
C VAL A 632 -6.17 3.88 36.84
N ALA A 633 -6.90 2.89 37.35
CA ALA A 633 -8.29 2.63 36.98
C ALA A 633 -9.19 3.84 37.29
N HIS A 634 -8.99 4.49 38.45
CA HIS A 634 -9.77 5.66 38.83
C HIS A 634 -9.52 6.87 37.93
N THR A 635 -8.27 7.11 37.51
CA THR A 635 -7.96 8.17 36.53
C THR A 635 -8.72 8.00 35.22
N ARG A 636 -9.23 6.80 34.93
CA ARG A 636 -9.99 6.48 33.71
C ARG A 636 -11.48 6.27 33.93
N ALA A 637 -11.97 6.44 35.16
CA ALA A 637 -13.36 6.12 35.51
C ALA A 637 -14.39 7.09 34.89
N SER A 638 -13.95 8.29 34.50
CA SER A 638 -14.76 9.25 33.75
C SER A 638 -13.88 10.13 32.86
N GLU A 639 -14.49 10.75 31.85
CA GLU A 639 -13.80 11.72 30.98
C GLU A 639 -13.20 12.89 31.77
N LEU A 640 -13.92 13.36 32.81
CA LEU A 640 -13.44 14.43 33.68
C LEU A 640 -12.14 14.05 34.39
N LEU A 641 -12.09 12.88 35.02
CA LEU A 641 -10.91 12.39 35.75
C LEU A 641 -9.75 12.12 34.80
N TYR A 642 -10.05 11.64 33.60
CA TYR A 642 -9.07 11.40 32.55
C TYR A 642 -8.40 12.71 32.13
N ASN A 643 -9.20 13.72 31.77
CA ASN A 643 -8.69 15.02 31.34
C ASN A 643 -7.96 15.73 32.47
N GLU A 644 -8.48 15.69 33.70
CA GLU A 644 -7.83 16.27 34.88
C GLU A 644 -6.44 15.69 35.15
N PHE A 645 -6.29 14.36 35.03
CA PHE A 645 -4.97 13.72 35.17
C PHE A 645 -4.07 14.05 33.99
N HIS A 646 -4.58 13.94 32.76
CA HIS A 646 -3.84 14.21 31.54
C HIS A 646 -3.29 15.64 31.48
N ASP A 647 -4.11 16.64 31.78
CA ASP A 647 -3.73 18.06 31.75
C ASP A 647 -2.71 18.38 32.85
N GLY A 648 -2.81 17.72 34.01
CA GLY A 648 -1.84 17.86 35.09
C GLY A 648 -0.50 17.18 34.82
N ALA A 649 -0.50 16.04 34.11
CA ALA A 649 0.69 15.20 33.93
C ALA A 649 1.31 15.23 32.52
N GLY A 650 0.65 15.86 31.54
CA GLY A 650 1.04 15.91 30.14
C GLY A 650 0.93 14.59 29.37
N ARG A 651 0.56 13.49 30.05
CA ARG A 651 0.33 12.17 29.47
C ARG A 651 -0.42 11.26 30.45
N MET A 652 -1.09 10.23 29.92
CA MET A 652 -1.68 9.17 30.74
C MET A 652 -0.70 8.05 31.09
N ILE A 653 -0.86 7.47 32.28
CA ILE A 653 -0.23 6.19 32.66
C ILE A 653 -0.97 5.06 31.95
N PRO A 654 -0.35 4.20 31.12
CA PRO A 654 -1.04 3.10 30.44
C PRO A 654 -1.78 2.16 31.40
N MET A 655 -2.93 1.63 30.98
CA MET A 655 -3.69 0.64 31.75
C MET A 655 -3.04 -0.74 31.59
N ASP A 656 -2.95 -1.49 32.67
CA ASP A 656 -2.55 -2.89 32.67
C ASP A 656 -3.63 -3.81 32.07
N ASN A 657 -3.22 -5.04 31.76
CA ASN A 657 -4.03 -6.12 31.22
C ASN A 657 -3.66 -7.43 31.91
N ASP A 658 -4.66 -8.09 32.47
CA ASP A 658 -4.57 -9.34 33.24
C ASP A 658 -3.84 -10.48 32.52
N THR A 659 -3.86 -10.48 31.19
CA THR A 659 -3.26 -11.54 30.37
C THR A 659 -1.82 -11.26 29.94
N ARG A 660 -1.36 -10.00 30.02
CA ARG A 660 -0.07 -9.57 29.47
C ARG A 660 0.77 -8.85 30.52
N TRP A 661 1.77 -9.53 31.05
CA TRP A 661 2.65 -8.98 32.08
C TRP A 661 3.35 -7.65 31.70
N ASN A 662 3.70 -7.45 30.41
CA ASN A 662 4.33 -6.22 29.91
C ASN A 662 3.50 -4.95 30.19
N SER A 663 2.18 -5.09 30.22
CA SER A 663 1.28 -3.97 30.51
C SER A 663 1.39 -3.51 31.97
N TRP A 664 1.56 -4.45 32.90
CA TRP A 664 1.84 -4.17 34.31
C TRP A 664 3.17 -3.44 34.48
N TYR A 665 4.23 -3.94 33.86
CA TYR A 665 5.54 -3.28 33.86
C TYR A 665 5.50 -1.88 33.26
N THR A 666 4.76 -1.70 32.15
CA THR A 666 4.60 -0.39 31.51
C THR A 666 3.83 0.58 32.41
N MET A 667 2.74 0.13 33.03
CA MET A 667 1.96 0.93 33.97
C MET A 667 2.84 1.37 35.15
N SER A 668 3.53 0.45 35.82
CA SER A 668 4.36 0.74 36.99
C SER A 668 5.56 1.62 36.66
N ARG A 669 6.21 1.41 35.51
CA ARG A 669 7.32 2.27 35.05
C ARG A 669 6.86 3.70 34.81
N VAL A 670 5.78 3.90 34.04
CA VAL A 670 5.27 5.25 33.73
C VAL A 670 4.70 5.92 34.99
N ALA A 671 4.11 5.15 35.91
CA ALA A 671 3.67 5.68 37.19
C ALA A 671 4.83 6.22 38.03
N CYS A 672 5.96 5.52 38.09
CA CYS A 672 7.17 6.02 38.76
C CYS A 672 7.74 7.29 38.10
N GLU A 673 7.63 7.44 36.79
CA GLU A 673 7.99 8.68 36.08
C GLU A 673 7.09 9.86 36.47
N LEU A 674 5.85 9.58 36.86
CA LEU A 674 4.80 10.57 37.17
C LEU A 674 4.42 10.60 38.66
N GLU A 675 5.27 10.09 39.54
CA GLU A 675 4.99 9.87 40.97
C GLU A 675 4.41 11.11 41.67
N GLY A 676 5.03 12.28 41.46
CA GLY A 676 4.55 13.53 42.06
C GLY A 676 3.14 13.92 41.60
N HIS A 677 2.77 13.60 40.37
CA HIS A 677 1.43 13.84 39.83
C HIS A 677 0.43 12.80 40.32
N VAL A 678 0.82 11.53 40.40
CA VAL A 678 0.00 10.46 41.00
C VAL A 678 -0.35 10.81 42.44
N ASP A 679 0.62 11.19 43.26
CA ASP A 679 0.40 11.58 44.65
C ASP A 679 -0.49 12.83 44.76
N SER A 680 -0.28 13.82 43.90
CA SER A 680 -1.10 15.04 43.87
C SER A 680 -2.55 14.75 43.45
N PHE A 681 -2.76 13.80 42.52
CA PHE A 681 -4.09 13.36 42.11
C PHE A 681 -4.79 12.59 43.23
N VAL A 682 -4.11 11.63 43.88
CA VAL A 682 -4.64 10.89 45.03
C VAL A 682 -4.99 11.83 46.19
N LYS A 683 -4.19 12.87 46.44
CA LYS A 683 -4.47 13.89 47.46
C LYS A 683 -5.74 14.70 47.17
N ARG A 684 -6.00 15.04 45.90
CA ARG A 684 -7.22 15.75 45.47
C ARG A 684 -8.46 14.85 45.58
N HIS A 685 -8.34 13.59 45.18
CA HIS A 685 -9.41 12.57 45.19
C HIS A 685 -9.32 11.67 46.43
N ARG A 686 -8.97 12.27 47.59
CA ARG A 686 -8.65 11.51 48.81
C ARG A 686 -9.85 10.73 49.35
N LYS A 687 -11.08 11.22 49.14
CA LYS A 687 -12.30 10.55 49.64
C LYS A 687 -12.55 9.24 48.90
N GLU A 688 -12.25 9.19 47.62
CA GLU A 688 -12.53 8.10 46.70
C GLU A 688 -11.39 7.06 46.69
N ILE A 689 -10.15 7.54 46.54
CA ILE A 689 -8.96 6.70 46.30
C ILE A 689 -7.85 6.85 47.34
N GLY A 690 -8.03 7.67 48.38
CA GLY A 690 -7.01 7.90 49.41
C GLY A 690 -6.54 6.63 50.14
N LYS A 691 -7.38 5.59 50.23
CA LYS A 691 -7.00 4.28 50.80
C LYS A 691 -5.96 3.50 49.96
N TYR A 692 -5.79 3.88 48.70
CA TYR A 692 -4.81 3.31 47.79
C TYR A 692 -3.54 4.15 47.68
N ALA A 693 -3.42 5.24 48.45
CA ALA A 693 -2.20 6.05 48.47
C ALA A 693 -0.98 5.17 48.76
N LEU A 694 0.06 5.33 47.93
CA LEU A 694 1.32 4.63 48.08
C LEU A 694 2.20 5.42 49.06
N THR A 695 2.76 4.72 50.04
CA THR A 695 3.78 5.31 50.91
C THR A 695 5.13 5.38 50.19
N PRO A 696 6.11 6.18 50.66
CA PRO A 696 7.45 6.21 50.05
C PRO A 696 8.11 4.83 49.94
N SER A 697 7.96 3.98 50.97
CA SER A 697 8.48 2.60 50.96
C SER A 697 7.76 1.70 49.96
N GLU A 698 6.47 1.94 49.71
CA GLU A 698 5.72 1.20 48.68
C GLU A 698 6.13 1.65 47.27
N TRP A 699 6.42 2.94 47.07
CA TRP A 699 7.02 3.44 45.84
C TRP A 699 8.39 2.81 45.58
N ASP A 700 9.24 2.68 46.60
CA ASP A 700 10.51 1.96 46.50
C ASP A 700 10.32 0.49 46.10
N THR A 701 9.30 -0.16 46.66
CA THR A 701 8.94 -1.54 46.28
C THR A 701 8.54 -1.63 44.80
N VAL A 702 7.72 -0.69 44.29
CA VAL A 702 7.36 -0.63 42.86
C VAL A 702 8.59 -0.42 41.97
N ARG A 703 9.55 0.43 42.38
CA ARG A 703 10.81 0.62 41.65
C ARG A 703 11.66 -0.65 41.63
N GLU A 704 11.74 -1.38 42.73
CA GLU A 704 12.45 -2.67 42.80
C GLU A 704 11.80 -3.74 41.91
N ILE A 705 10.46 -3.81 41.87
CA ILE A 705 9.73 -4.65 40.91
C ILE A 705 10.09 -4.26 39.47
N ASN A 706 10.12 -2.97 39.15
CA ASN A 706 10.51 -2.51 37.81
C ASN A 706 11.95 -2.89 37.45
N ILE A 707 12.89 -2.83 38.41
CA ILE A 707 14.28 -3.27 38.20
C ILE A 707 14.33 -4.76 37.90
N PHE A 708 13.55 -5.57 38.61
CA PHE A 708 13.46 -7.01 38.38
C PHE A 708 12.85 -7.35 37.01
N LEU A 709 11.78 -6.68 36.60
CA LEU A 709 11.05 -6.98 35.36
C LEU A 709 11.74 -6.44 34.09
N LYS A 710 12.60 -5.43 34.21
CA LYS A 710 13.25 -4.76 33.06
C LYS A 710 14.02 -5.71 32.12
N PRO A 711 14.82 -6.69 32.59
CA PRO A 711 15.46 -7.65 31.71
C PRO A 711 14.46 -8.51 30.93
N PHE A 712 13.34 -8.92 31.53
CA PHE A 712 12.30 -9.68 30.84
C PHE A 712 11.70 -8.88 29.67
N ASP A 713 11.51 -7.56 29.84
CA ASP A 713 10.92 -6.68 28.82
C ASP A 713 11.88 -6.51 27.64
N LYS A 714 13.18 -6.37 27.96
CA LYS A 714 14.25 -6.29 26.97
C LYS A 714 14.43 -7.60 26.21
N VAL A 715 14.36 -8.76 26.88
CA VAL A 715 14.41 -10.06 26.22
C VAL A 715 13.21 -10.24 25.30
N THR A 716 12.00 -10.01 25.82
CA THR A 716 10.76 -10.09 25.06
C THR A 716 10.81 -9.25 23.78
N SER A 717 11.26 -8.01 23.88
CA SER A 717 11.41 -7.12 22.72
C SER A 717 12.44 -7.63 21.69
N ARG A 718 13.51 -8.29 22.14
CA ARG A 718 14.59 -8.81 21.27
C ARG A 718 14.22 -10.09 20.53
N THR A 719 13.24 -10.84 21.04
CA THR A 719 12.80 -12.15 20.51
C THR A 719 11.40 -12.11 19.88
N GLN A 720 10.81 -10.92 19.70
CA GLN A 720 9.49 -10.75 19.08
C GLN A 720 9.54 -10.14 17.67
N GLY A 721 10.74 -9.82 17.16
CA GLY A 721 10.95 -9.13 15.88
C GLY A 721 11.00 -10.07 14.67
N ASP A 722 11.04 -9.49 13.46
CA ASP A 722 11.10 -10.26 12.20
C ASP A 722 12.42 -11.00 11.99
N LEU A 723 13.44 -10.63 12.76
CA LEU A 723 14.76 -11.27 12.81
C LEU A 723 14.90 -12.17 14.05
N ASP A 724 13.79 -12.60 14.63
CA ASP A 724 13.81 -13.58 15.70
C ASP A 724 14.25 -14.95 15.17
N SER A 725 15.08 -15.62 15.95
CA SER A 725 15.66 -16.92 15.65
C SER A 725 15.94 -17.64 16.96
N ILE A 726 15.79 -18.96 16.94
CA ILE A 726 16.00 -19.84 18.10
C ILE A 726 17.38 -19.67 18.75
N GLU A 727 18.39 -19.16 18.03
CA GLU A 727 19.73 -18.85 18.56
C GLU A 727 19.71 -17.86 19.73
N LYS A 728 18.66 -17.04 19.82
CA LYS A 728 18.50 -16.05 20.89
C LYS A 728 18.02 -16.70 22.18
N THR A 729 17.22 -17.76 22.10
CA THR A 729 16.51 -18.39 23.22
C THR A 729 17.43 -18.76 24.39
N LEU A 730 18.43 -19.61 24.17
CA LEU A 730 19.31 -20.04 25.27
C LEU A 730 20.16 -18.88 25.80
N SER A 731 20.68 -18.03 24.92
CA SER A 731 21.49 -16.89 25.35
C SER A 731 20.72 -15.89 26.21
N THR A 732 19.43 -15.65 25.93
CA THR A 732 18.59 -14.79 26.75
C THR A 732 18.13 -15.50 28.01
N MET A 733 17.90 -16.81 27.96
CA MET A 733 17.65 -17.62 29.14
C MET A 733 18.83 -17.59 30.12
N ASP A 734 20.07 -17.76 29.65
CA ASP A 734 21.30 -17.65 30.47
C ASP A 734 21.41 -16.28 31.15
N ILE A 735 21.04 -15.20 30.45
CA ILE A 735 21.00 -13.84 31.00
C ILE A 735 19.96 -13.75 32.12
N LEU A 736 18.80 -14.37 31.96
CA LEU A 736 17.76 -14.39 32.99
C LEU A 736 18.18 -15.22 34.20
N VAL A 737 18.87 -16.35 34.02
CA VAL A 737 19.46 -17.13 35.13
C VAL A 737 20.43 -16.27 35.95
N LYS A 738 21.38 -15.59 35.29
CA LYS A 738 22.31 -14.66 35.96
C LYS A 738 21.56 -13.52 36.67
N HIS A 739 20.45 -13.05 36.10
CA HIS A 739 19.60 -12.04 36.73
C HIS A 739 18.89 -12.59 37.97
N PHE A 740 18.31 -13.79 37.92
CA PHE A 740 17.69 -14.43 39.08
C PHE A 740 18.70 -14.60 40.23
N GLU A 741 19.89 -15.13 39.94
CA GLU A 741 20.98 -15.28 40.93
C GLU A 741 21.33 -13.94 41.58
N LYS A 742 21.57 -12.91 40.76
CA LYS A 742 21.92 -11.57 41.23
C LYS A 742 20.82 -10.97 42.11
N GLN A 743 19.56 -11.07 41.69
CA GLN A 743 18.44 -10.49 42.43
C GLN A 743 18.16 -11.27 43.72
N ARG A 744 18.29 -12.60 43.69
CA ARG A 744 18.17 -13.42 44.90
C ARG A 744 19.22 -13.02 45.95
N SER A 745 20.49 -12.89 45.57
CA SER A 745 21.54 -12.43 46.48
C SER A 745 21.28 -11.01 47.01
N LYS A 746 20.80 -10.09 46.16
CA LYS A 746 20.45 -8.71 46.57
C LYS A 746 19.31 -8.70 47.60
N HIS A 747 18.32 -9.57 47.45
CA HIS A 747 17.09 -9.57 48.24
C HIS A 747 17.03 -10.66 49.32
N ALA A 748 18.16 -11.28 49.69
CA ALA A 748 18.22 -12.35 50.70
C ALA A 748 17.65 -11.96 52.09
N ASN A 749 17.61 -10.67 52.41
CA ASN A 749 17.03 -10.16 53.67
C ASN A 749 15.57 -9.71 53.52
N ASN A 750 14.96 -9.87 52.34
CA ASN A 750 13.56 -9.54 52.06
C ASN A 750 12.83 -10.82 51.63
N ALA A 751 12.34 -11.58 52.61
CA ALA A 751 11.71 -12.89 52.39
C ALA A 751 10.54 -12.84 51.39
N GLY A 752 9.75 -11.76 51.37
CA GLY A 752 8.64 -11.62 50.42
C GLY A 752 9.11 -11.47 48.99
N PHE A 753 10.11 -10.61 48.76
CA PHE A 753 10.66 -10.38 47.42
C PHE A 753 11.50 -11.56 46.95
N GLU A 754 12.30 -12.17 47.84
CA GLU A 754 13.05 -13.38 47.55
C GLU A 754 12.10 -14.53 47.14
N ASN A 755 11.00 -14.73 47.88
CA ASN A 755 10.01 -15.74 47.51
C ASN A 755 9.42 -15.46 46.11
N ALA A 756 9.06 -14.22 45.79
CA ALA A 756 8.57 -13.85 44.45
C ALA A 756 9.60 -14.15 43.34
N ILE A 757 10.89 -13.90 43.60
CA ILE A 757 11.99 -14.27 42.68
C ILE A 757 12.04 -15.80 42.50
N LEU A 758 11.98 -16.57 43.58
CA LEU A 758 12.01 -18.04 43.54
C LEU A 758 10.80 -18.61 42.79
N MET A 759 9.62 -18.02 42.96
CA MET A 759 8.42 -18.37 42.22
C MET A 759 8.60 -18.17 40.71
N ALA A 760 9.14 -17.01 40.32
CA ALA A 760 9.45 -16.70 38.94
C ALA A 760 10.50 -17.64 38.34
N TRP A 761 11.54 -17.95 39.11
CA TRP A 761 12.60 -18.87 38.69
C TRP A 761 12.05 -20.29 38.55
N HIS A 762 11.25 -20.79 39.50
CA HIS A 762 10.64 -22.12 39.42
C HIS A 762 9.77 -22.30 38.16
N ALA A 763 8.94 -21.31 37.83
CA ALA A 763 8.14 -21.32 36.60
C ALA A 763 9.00 -21.31 35.32
N PHE A 764 10.14 -20.60 35.36
CA PHE A 764 11.10 -20.52 34.26
C PHE A 764 11.88 -21.83 34.06
N ASP A 765 12.37 -22.41 35.16
CA ASP A 765 13.32 -23.53 35.20
C ASP A 765 12.76 -24.78 34.50
N LYS A 766 11.46 -25.06 34.67
CA LYS A 766 10.78 -26.14 33.95
C LYS A 766 11.00 -26.07 32.44
N TYR A 767 10.80 -24.89 31.84
CA TYR A 767 10.92 -24.74 30.39
C TYR A 767 12.37 -24.59 29.93
N TYR A 768 13.24 -24.11 30.81
CA TYR A 768 14.68 -24.16 30.59
C TYR A 768 15.15 -25.62 30.44
N LEU A 769 14.75 -26.50 31.36
CA LEU A 769 15.09 -27.94 31.29
C LEU A 769 14.52 -28.63 30.05
N LEU A 770 13.31 -28.26 29.60
CA LEU A 770 12.73 -28.81 28.37
C LEU A 770 13.54 -28.46 27.11
N THR A 771 14.42 -27.46 27.15
CA THR A 771 15.32 -27.19 26.02
C THR A 771 16.35 -28.31 25.82
N ASP A 772 16.68 -29.08 26.87
CA ASP A 772 17.63 -30.20 26.79
C ASP A 772 17.09 -31.39 25.98
N GLU A 773 15.76 -31.50 25.85
CA GLU A 773 15.11 -32.53 25.02
C GLU A 773 15.23 -32.22 23.52
N VAL A 774 15.53 -30.97 23.16
CA VAL A 774 15.49 -30.46 21.78
C VAL A 774 16.89 -29.98 21.37
N PRO A 775 17.65 -30.79 20.62
CA PRO A 775 19.02 -30.46 20.21
C PRO A 775 19.15 -29.11 19.46
N ALA A 776 18.08 -28.68 18.76
CA ALA A 776 18.07 -27.46 17.97
C ALA A 776 18.45 -26.19 18.75
N TYR A 777 18.05 -26.09 20.03
CA TYR A 777 18.38 -24.92 20.84
C TYR A 777 19.89 -24.75 21.04
N ALA A 778 20.58 -25.83 21.42
CA ALA A 778 22.02 -25.81 21.63
C ALA A 778 22.78 -25.78 20.30
N ALA A 779 22.28 -26.46 19.26
CA ALA A 779 22.85 -26.39 17.92
C ALA A 779 22.90 -24.95 17.40
N ALA A 780 21.79 -24.20 17.53
CA ALA A 780 21.72 -22.80 17.10
C ALA A 780 22.75 -21.92 17.81
N LEU A 781 23.00 -22.18 19.10
CA LEU A 781 24.01 -21.47 19.88
C LEU A 781 25.43 -21.72 19.38
N LEU A 782 25.75 -22.97 18.99
CA LEU A 782 27.07 -23.38 18.52
C LEU A 782 27.31 -23.05 17.05
N LEU A 783 26.26 -23.03 16.23
CA LEU A 783 26.32 -22.63 14.82
C LEU A 783 26.47 -21.12 14.64
N HIS A 784 26.33 -20.32 15.71
CA HIS A 784 26.56 -18.89 15.68
C HIS A 784 28.09 -18.60 15.63
N PRO A 785 28.62 -17.97 14.55
CA PRO A 785 30.07 -17.82 14.35
C PRO A 785 30.78 -17.04 15.45
N SER A 786 30.12 -16.04 16.05
CA SER A 786 30.67 -15.24 17.16
C SER A 786 30.55 -15.90 18.54
N ARG A 787 30.08 -17.15 18.65
CA ARG A 787 29.89 -17.86 19.92
C ARG A 787 30.60 -19.21 19.94
N ARG A 788 30.18 -20.11 19.05
CA ARG A 788 30.73 -21.48 18.90
C ARG A 788 30.78 -22.23 20.24
N LYS A 789 31.60 -23.29 20.34
CA LYS A 789 31.77 -24.07 21.58
C LYS A 789 32.30 -23.22 22.74
N ARG A 790 33.11 -22.19 22.45
CA ARG A 790 33.66 -21.28 23.46
C ARG A 790 32.59 -20.64 24.34
N TYR A 791 31.41 -20.35 23.80
CA TYR A 791 30.32 -19.79 24.60
C TYR A 791 29.89 -20.76 25.72
N ILE A 792 29.64 -22.03 25.40
CA ILE A 792 29.20 -23.02 26.39
C ILE A 792 30.34 -23.43 27.33
N ASP A 793 31.59 -23.47 26.86
CA ASP A 793 32.75 -23.77 27.71
C ASP A 793 32.96 -22.72 28.82
N VAL A 794 32.63 -21.45 28.53
CA VAL A 794 32.78 -20.33 29.47
C VAL A 794 31.56 -20.17 30.38
N ASN A 795 30.35 -20.37 29.84
CA ASN A 795 29.12 -20.00 30.55
C ASN A 795 28.37 -21.18 31.17
N TRP A 796 28.63 -22.42 30.75
CA TRP A 796 27.91 -23.59 31.23
C TRP A 796 28.79 -24.47 32.11
N SER A 797 28.15 -25.32 32.93
CA SER A 797 28.87 -26.31 33.72
C SER A 797 29.49 -27.38 32.83
N LYS A 798 30.62 -27.96 33.24
CA LYS A 798 31.27 -29.08 32.52
C LYS A 798 30.33 -30.27 32.31
N ALA A 799 29.42 -30.52 33.27
CA ALA A 799 28.42 -31.58 33.16
C ALA A 799 27.41 -31.31 32.03
N TRP A 800 26.95 -30.06 31.88
CA TRP A 800 26.02 -29.68 30.81
C TRP A 800 26.69 -29.75 29.43
N VAL A 801 27.94 -29.29 29.32
CA VAL A 801 28.72 -29.41 28.08
C VAL A 801 28.89 -30.87 27.67
N ALA A 802 29.25 -31.75 28.61
CA ALA A 802 29.40 -33.19 28.36
C ALA A 802 28.07 -33.87 27.96
N ALA A 803 26.93 -33.39 28.46
CA ALA A 803 25.61 -33.94 28.15
C ALA A 803 25.08 -33.49 26.77
N VAL A 804 25.40 -32.28 26.32
CA VAL A 804 24.83 -31.69 25.10
C VAL A 804 25.58 -32.09 23.83
N LEU A 805 26.91 -32.14 23.85
CA LEU A 805 27.73 -32.37 22.65
C LEU A 805 27.39 -33.70 21.94
N PRO A 806 27.20 -34.84 22.63
CA PRO A 806 26.85 -36.10 21.96
C PRO A 806 25.46 -36.08 21.30
N LYS A 807 24.54 -35.21 21.77
CA LYS A 807 23.22 -35.04 21.14
C LYS A 807 23.36 -34.26 19.83
N LEU A 808 24.20 -33.23 19.81
CA LEU A 808 24.45 -32.41 18.63
C LEU A 808 25.23 -33.17 17.56
N GLN A 809 26.22 -33.95 17.98
CA GLN A 809 26.97 -34.82 17.08
C GLN A 809 26.06 -35.85 16.40
N ARG A 810 25.15 -36.50 17.16
CA ARG A 810 24.15 -37.40 16.57
C ARG A 810 23.22 -36.69 15.58
N LEU A 811 22.75 -35.47 15.90
CA LEU A 811 21.93 -34.68 14.98
C LEU A 811 22.69 -34.42 13.65
N TRP A 812 23.96 -34.03 13.74
CA TRP A 812 24.81 -33.86 12.56
C TRP A 812 24.96 -35.15 11.76
N GLU A 813 25.34 -36.25 12.41
CA GLU A 813 25.61 -37.55 11.78
C GLU A 813 24.37 -38.14 11.10
N GLU A 814 23.22 -38.10 11.76
CA GLU A 814 21.97 -38.69 11.30
C GLU A 814 21.29 -37.88 10.19
N SER A 815 21.39 -36.54 10.23
CA SER A 815 20.59 -35.65 9.37
C SER A 815 21.38 -34.89 8.30
N TYR A 816 22.68 -34.67 8.49
CA TYR A 816 23.46 -33.72 7.66
C TYR A 816 24.78 -34.29 7.13
N ALA A 817 25.48 -35.13 7.90
CA ALA A 817 26.80 -35.63 7.53
C ALA A 817 26.77 -36.51 6.27
N THR A 818 25.70 -37.29 6.09
CA THR A 818 25.50 -38.22 4.97
C THR A 818 24.63 -37.65 3.86
N ALA A 819 24.11 -36.43 4.02
CA ALA A 819 23.34 -35.71 3.00
C ALA A 819 24.27 -35.27 1.86
N ALA A 820 24.74 -36.23 1.08
CA ALA A 820 25.75 -36.09 0.06
C ALA A 820 25.14 -35.60 -1.27
N ARG A 821 25.85 -34.66 -1.91
CA ARG A 821 26.04 -34.53 -3.36
C ARG A 821 24.86 -34.22 -4.32
N ASP A 822 23.60 -34.46 -4.00
CA ASP A 822 22.55 -34.47 -5.05
C ASP A 822 22.06 -33.09 -5.56
N ALA A 823 22.28 -31.99 -4.83
CA ALA A 823 21.77 -30.68 -5.26
C ALA A 823 22.75 -29.86 -6.12
N ALA A 824 24.07 -30.13 -6.02
CA ALA A 824 25.08 -29.31 -6.71
C ALA A 824 25.32 -29.75 -8.17
N LEU A 825 24.99 -31.00 -8.53
CA LEU A 825 25.24 -31.55 -9.86
C LEU A 825 24.12 -31.31 -10.88
N SER A 826 22.97 -30.74 -10.48
CA SER A 826 21.82 -30.59 -11.39
C SER A 826 21.72 -29.23 -12.10
N LEU A 827 22.62 -28.26 -11.82
CA LEU A 827 22.56 -26.93 -12.46
C LEU A 827 23.90 -26.39 -13.00
N SER A 828 25.01 -27.11 -12.90
CA SER A 828 26.20 -26.78 -13.68
C SER A 828 26.17 -27.55 -15.00
N GLN A 829 26.24 -26.83 -16.13
CA GLN A 829 26.86 -27.41 -17.33
C GLN A 829 28.15 -28.09 -16.89
N ALA A 830 28.38 -29.35 -17.27
CA ALA A 830 29.60 -30.06 -16.95
C ALA A 830 30.79 -29.14 -17.27
N ALA A 831 31.49 -28.69 -16.23
CA ALA A 831 32.75 -28.01 -16.43
C ALA A 831 33.67 -28.97 -17.20
N PRO A 832 34.52 -28.47 -18.12
CA PRO A 832 35.51 -29.31 -18.77
C PRO A 832 36.31 -30.08 -17.69
N GLU A 833 36.69 -31.32 -17.97
CA GLU A 833 37.64 -32.03 -17.10
C GLU A 833 38.86 -31.13 -16.90
N PRO A 834 39.23 -30.83 -15.64
CA PRO A 834 40.34 -29.93 -15.35
C PRO A 834 41.61 -30.48 -15.99
N ASP A 835 42.38 -29.62 -16.63
CA ASP A 835 43.64 -30.04 -17.24
C ASP A 835 44.71 -30.30 -16.18
N GLU A 836 45.84 -30.88 -16.59
CA GLU A 836 46.92 -31.24 -15.69
C GLU A 836 47.48 -30.03 -14.91
N TYR A 837 47.37 -28.82 -15.47
CA TYR A 837 47.82 -27.60 -14.80
C TYR A 837 46.86 -27.19 -13.69
N GLU A 838 45.55 -27.23 -13.93
CA GLU A 838 44.52 -26.91 -12.93
C GLU A 838 44.53 -27.89 -11.75
N LEU A 839 44.80 -29.18 -12.01
CA LEU A 839 44.97 -30.19 -10.95
C LEU A 839 46.21 -29.90 -10.09
N LEU A 840 47.32 -29.53 -10.72
CA LEU A 840 48.55 -29.14 -10.01
C LEU A 840 48.37 -27.82 -9.24
N GLU A 841 47.61 -26.87 -9.78
CA GLU A 841 47.26 -25.62 -9.08
C GLU A 841 46.38 -25.88 -7.84
N GLN A 842 45.42 -26.81 -7.94
CA GLN A 842 44.63 -27.27 -6.78
C GLN A 842 45.50 -27.99 -5.74
N ASP A 843 46.44 -28.83 -6.16
CA ASP A 843 47.37 -29.53 -5.26
C ASP A 843 48.35 -28.56 -4.56
N LEU A 844 48.66 -27.43 -5.21
CA LEU A 844 49.49 -26.36 -4.64
C LEU A 844 48.68 -25.33 -3.83
N ASP A 845 47.35 -25.40 -3.85
CA ASP A 845 46.50 -24.49 -3.10
C ASP A 845 46.57 -24.79 -1.59
N VAL A 846 47.00 -23.79 -0.83
CA VAL A 846 47.14 -23.87 0.63
C VAL A 846 45.82 -23.65 1.36
N VAL A 847 44.77 -23.22 0.64
CA VAL A 847 43.43 -23.03 1.20
C VAL A 847 42.66 -24.35 1.06
N GLN A 848 42.50 -25.10 2.17
CA GLN A 848 41.63 -26.30 2.17
C GLN A 848 40.24 -25.95 1.63
N THR A 849 39.85 -26.61 0.54
CA THR A 849 38.64 -26.33 -0.25
C THR A 849 37.33 -26.75 0.44
N SER A 850 37.37 -27.59 1.48
CA SER A 850 36.21 -27.81 2.37
C SER A 850 36.63 -28.19 3.79
N ALA A 851 36.37 -27.31 4.75
CA ALA A 851 36.41 -27.63 6.18
C ALA A 851 34.97 -27.91 6.67
N ASP A 852 34.25 -28.75 5.92
CA ASP A 852 32.83 -29.05 6.15
C ASP A 852 32.65 -30.12 7.24
N ASP A 853 33.34 -29.91 8.35
CA ASP A 853 33.33 -30.76 9.53
C ASP A 853 32.78 -30.00 10.73
N TRP A 854 31.74 -30.56 11.35
CA TRP A 854 31.05 -29.98 12.50
C TRP A 854 32.00 -29.68 13.67
N LEU A 855 32.89 -30.62 14.01
CA LEU A 855 33.81 -30.47 15.14
C LEU A 855 34.80 -29.33 14.88
N SER A 856 35.40 -29.31 13.69
CA SER A 856 36.34 -28.26 13.29
C SER A 856 35.72 -26.86 13.38
N PHE A 857 34.45 -26.71 13.00
CA PHE A 857 33.77 -25.42 13.05
C PHE A 857 33.49 -24.98 14.49
N ILE A 858 32.96 -25.87 15.34
CA ILE A 858 32.58 -25.48 16.70
C ILE A 858 33.79 -25.24 17.59
N GLU A 859 34.92 -25.90 17.34
CA GLU A 859 36.17 -25.74 18.09
C GLU A 859 36.99 -24.53 17.65
N ALA A 860 36.81 -24.06 16.42
CA ALA A 860 37.52 -22.89 15.92
C ALA A 860 37.14 -21.60 16.68
N ASP A 861 38.07 -20.65 16.76
CA ASP A 861 37.88 -19.40 17.52
C ASP A 861 36.68 -18.58 17.02
N PRO A 862 35.86 -17.99 17.94
CA PRO A 862 34.74 -17.17 17.55
C PRO A 862 35.13 -16.02 16.63
N THR A 863 34.32 -15.79 15.61
CA THR A 863 34.56 -14.77 14.59
C THR A 863 33.48 -13.69 14.65
N GLU A 864 33.87 -12.42 14.55
CA GLU A 864 32.91 -11.32 14.41
C GLU A 864 32.19 -11.43 13.05
N ILE A 865 30.87 -11.28 13.07
CA ILE A 865 30.05 -11.27 11.85
C ILE A 865 29.70 -9.83 11.47
N THR A 866 29.76 -9.53 10.17
CA THR A 866 29.36 -8.24 9.59
C THR A 866 27.88 -8.20 9.22
N THR A 867 27.20 -9.34 9.22
CA THR A 867 25.77 -9.48 8.96
C THR A 867 24.93 -9.17 10.20
N GLN A 868 23.63 -8.95 10.01
CA GLN A 868 22.72 -8.66 11.11
C GLN A 868 22.38 -9.91 11.95
N THR A 869 22.39 -11.09 11.33
CA THR A 869 22.12 -12.39 11.98
C THR A 869 23.13 -13.45 11.52
N ALA A 870 23.29 -14.51 12.33
CA ALA A 870 24.11 -15.65 11.93
C ALA A 870 23.50 -16.40 10.74
N LEU A 871 22.16 -16.45 10.63
CA LEU A 871 21.48 -17.02 9.47
C LEU A 871 21.92 -16.32 8.17
N GLN A 872 21.92 -14.99 8.14
CA GLN A 872 22.39 -14.23 6.98
C GLN A 872 23.85 -14.51 6.64
N TRP A 873 24.70 -14.74 7.65
CA TRP A 873 26.09 -15.12 7.45
C TRP A 873 26.18 -16.48 6.73
N TRP A 874 25.42 -17.48 7.20
CA TRP A 874 25.37 -18.81 6.58
C TRP A 874 24.73 -18.83 5.18
N CYS A 875 23.84 -17.89 4.89
CA CYS A 875 23.26 -17.73 3.56
C CYS A 875 24.22 -17.11 2.52
N GLN A 876 25.38 -16.58 2.93
CA GLN A 876 26.37 -16.04 1.99
C GLN A 876 26.98 -17.15 1.14
N GLU A 877 27.16 -16.88 -0.16
CA GLU A 877 27.73 -17.85 -1.10
C GLU A 877 29.07 -18.42 -0.61
N GLN A 878 29.97 -17.56 -0.12
CA GLN A 878 31.28 -18.00 0.38
C GLN A 878 31.18 -19.05 1.50
N GLN A 879 30.21 -18.89 2.42
CA GLN A 879 30.03 -19.84 3.52
C GLN A 879 29.40 -21.14 3.04
N ARG A 880 28.43 -21.07 2.12
CA ARG A 880 27.81 -22.26 1.53
C ARG A 880 28.81 -23.07 0.70
N THR A 881 29.71 -22.42 -0.03
CA THR A 881 30.77 -23.10 -0.79
C THR A 881 31.80 -23.74 0.13
N ARG A 882 32.22 -23.04 1.20
CA ARG A 882 33.22 -23.54 2.16
C ARG A 882 32.70 -24.67 3.05
N HIS A 883 31.41 -24.62 3.38
CA HIS A 883 30.75 -25.48 4.36
C HIS A 883 29.38 -25.97 3.82
N PRO A 884 29.34 -26.78 2.75
CA PRO A 884 28.08 -27.14 2.08
C PRO A 884 27.08 -27.89 2.96
N ARG A 885 27.49 -28.88 3.76
CA ARG A 885 26.57 -29.61 4.66
C ARG A 885 26.28 -28.82 5.93
N LEU A 886 27.31 -28.18 6.50
CA LEU A 886 27.16 -27.42 7.74
C LEU A 886 26.33 -26.14 7.55
N SER A 887 26.45 -25.47 6.41
CA SER A 887 25.58 -24.34 6.06
C SER A 887 24.12 -24.75 5.92
N ARG A 888 23.83 -25.95 5.41
CA ARG A 888 22.47 -26.51 5.39
C ARG A 888 21.91 -26.72 6.80
N MET A 889 22.67 -27.37 7.67
CA MET A 889 22.30 -27.53 9.10
C MET A 889 22.06 -26.17 9.77
N ALA A 890 22.94 -25.21 9.54
CA ALA A 890 22.81 -23.87 10.10
C ALA A 890 21.58 -23.14 9.57
N ILE A 891 21.31 -23.23 8.27
CA ILE A 891 20.16 -22.58 7.65
C ILE A 891 18.86 -23.17 8.19
N ASP A 892 18.73 -24.49 8.25
CA ASP A 892 17.56 -25.19 8.81
C ASP A 892 17.31 -24.82 10.28
N ILE A 893 18.36 -24.79 11.10
CA ILE A 893 18.20 -24.58 12.55
C ILE A 893 18.00 -23.10 12.86
N LEU A 894 18.77 -22.21 12.22
CA LEU A 894 18.71 -20.76 12.51
C LEU A 894 17.49 -20.09 11.88
N SER A 895 16.79 -20.73 10.93
CA SER A 895 15.49 -20.23 10.44
C SER A 895 14.31 -20.53 11.36
N VAL A 896 14.49 -21.35 12.39
CA VAL A 896 13.46 -21.62 13.40
C VAL A 896 13.19 -20.35 14.22
N PRO A 897 11.95 -19.83 14.26
CA PRO A 897 11.63 -18.70 15.13
C PRO A 897 11.61 -19.12 16.61
N ALA A 898 11.99 -18.22 17.51
CA ALA A 898 11.93 -18.49 18.96
C ALA A 898 10.50 -18.38 19.51
N MET A 899 9.60 -17.71 18.77
CA MET A 899 8.23 -17.44 19.19
C MET A 899 7.19 -17.70 18.09
N SER A 900 5.98 -18.07 18.48
CA SER A 900 4.80 -18.11 17.61
C SER A 900 4.17 -16.72 17.39
N ALA A 901 4.95 -15.63 17.53
CA ALA A 901 4.44 -14.25 17.55
C ALA A 901 3.75 -13.83 16.25
N GLU A 902 4.13 -14.39 15.10
CA GLU A 902 3.46 -14.11 13.83
C GLU A 902 2.01 -14.59 13.81
N ALA A 903 1.72 -15.74 14.43
CA ALA A 903 0.35 -16.23 14.59
C ALA A 903 -0.48 -15.26 15.45
N GLU A 904 0.09 -14.69 16.51
CA GLU A 904 -0.57 -13.65 17.32
C GLU A 904 -0.83 -12.34 16.54
N ARG A 905 0.12 -11.94 15.67
CA ARG A 905 -0.03 -10.77 14.79
C ARG A 905 -1.17 -10.97 13.80
N VAL A 906 -1.31 -12.17 13.25
CA VAL A 906 -2.44 -12.57 12.39
C VAL A 906 -3.77 -12.40 13.14
N PHE A 907 -3.86 -12.79 14.41
CA PHE A 907 -5.09 -12.58 15.19
C PHE A 907 -5.44 -11.11 15.42
N SER A 908 -4.43 -10.25 15.57
CA SER A 908 -4.64 -8.79 15.65
C SER A 908 -5.18 -8.22 14.33
N GLY A 909 -4.86 -8.83 13.19
CA GLY A 909 -5.48 -8.58 11.88
C GLY A 909 -6.90 -9.12 11.81
N ALA A 910 -7.07 -10.41 12.11
CA ALA A 910 -8.34 -11.14 12.03
C ALA A 910 -9.42 -10.55 12.96
N ARG A 911 -9.06 -10.09 14.16
CA ARG A 911 -9.99 -9.42 15.09
C ARG A 911 -10.62 -8.17 14.45
N ARG A 912 -9.85 -7.42 13.63
CA ARG A 912 -10.37 -6.28 12.86
C ARG A 912 -11.27 -6.68 11.69
N GLN A 913 -11.25 -7.95 11.27
CA GLN A 913 -12.14 -8.49 10.24
C GLN A 913 -13.47 -9.01 10.78
N ILE A 914 -13.63 -9.16 12.11
CA ILE A 914 -14.85 -9.66 12.75
C ILE A 914 -15.55 -8.59 13.64
N PRO A 915 -15.70 -7.32 13.20
CA PRO A 915 -16.63 -6.40 13.86
C PRO A 915 -18.08 -6.81 13.59
N TRP A 916 -19.03 -6.24 14.34
CA TRP A 916 -20.46 -6.52 14.18
C TRP A 916 -20.95 -6.33 12.73
N SER A 917 -20.43 -5.34 12.00
CA SER A 917 -20.76 -5.06 10.60
C SER A 917 -20.30 -6.15 9.59
N ARG A 918 -19.42 -7.06 10.01
CA ARG A 918 -18.88 -8.19 9.22
C ARG A 918 -19.24 -9.55 9.85
N ALA A 919 -20.15 -9.55 10.81
CA ALA A 919 -20.53 -10.72 11.60
C ALA A 919 -21.09 -11.88 10.76
N SER A 920 -21.58 -11.61 9.54
CA SER A 920 -22.13 -12.60 8.61
C SER A 920 -21.08 -13.31 7.75
N LEU A 921 -19.80 -12.92 7.81
CA LEU A 921 -18.75 -13.59 7.03
C LEU A 921 -18.51 -15.03 7.52
N GLY A 922 -18.44 -15.95 6.56
CA GLY A 922 -18.03 -17.34 6.79
C GLY A 922 -16.56 -17.43 7.21
N SER A 923 -16.18 -18.51 7.90
CA SER A 923 -14.79 -18.72 8.33
C SER A 923 -13.82 -18.80 7.15
N ARG A 924 -14.23 -19.44 6.05
CA ARG A 924 -13.44 -19.55 4.82
C ARG A 924 -13.11 -18.18 4.21
N ALA A 925 -14.09 -17.28 4.16
CA ALA A 925 -13.86 -15.92 3.65
C ALA A 925 -12.89 -15.13 4.55
N ILE A 926 -13.00 -15.27 5.88
CA ILE A 926 -12.08 -14.64 6.83
C ILE A 926 -10.66 -15.16 6.62
N GLU A 927 -10.51 -16.48 6.48
CA GLU A 927 -9.23 -17.13 6.19
C GLU A 927 -8.60 -16.62 4.90
N GLN A 928 -9.33 -16.69 3.78
CA GLN A 928 -8.83 -16.25 2.47
C GLN A 928 -8.40 -14.77 2.49
N MET A 929 -9.21 -13.90 3.09
CA MET A 929 -8.88 -12.48 3.21
C MET A 929 -7.66 -12.23 4.10
N GLU A 930 -7.55 -12.90 5.25
CA GLU A 930 -6.40 -12.70 6.14
C GLU A 930 -5.11 -13.29 5.53
N CYS A 931 -5.18 -14.43 4.83
CA CYS A 931 -4.07 -14.97 4.04
C CYS A 931 -3.60 -13.97 2.97
N LEU A 932 -4.50 -13.49 2.10
CA LEU A 932 -4.16 -12.51 1.07
C LEU A 932 -3.56 -11.23 1.67
N LYS A 933 -4.13 -10.73 2.78
CA LYS A 933 -3.62 -9.56 3.50
C LYS A 933 -2.23 -9.80 4.07
N HIS A 934 -2.00 -10.97 4.67
CA HIS A 934 -0.71 -11.37 5.20
C HIS A 934 0.33 -11.49 4.07
N TRP A 935 -0.03 -12.13 2.96
CA TRP A 935 0.83 -12.32 1.79
C TRP A 935 1.23 -10.98 1.17
N PHE A 936 0.29 -10.06 1.03
CA PHE A 936 0.55 -8.70 0.56
C PHE A 936 1.55 -7.96 1.46
N ARG A 937 1.31 -7.96 2.78
CA ARG A 937 2.20 -7.27 3.75
C ARG A 937 3.61 -7.84 3.81
N ASN A 938 3.76 -9.13 3.49
CA ASN A 938 5.04 -9.83 3.49
C ASN A 938 5.71 -9.88 2.11
N GLY A 939 5.17 -9.15 1.13
CA GLY A 939 5.79 -8.99 -0.19
C GLY A 939 5.72 -10.24 -1.08
N TRP A 940 4.80 -11.18 -0.79
CA TRP A 940 4.49 -12.30 -1.69
C TRP A 940 3.69 -11.85 -2.91
N LEU A 941 2.95 -10.75 -2.76
CA LEU A 941 2.08 -10.16 -3.77
C LEU A 941 2.43 -8.68 -3.94
N ARG A 942 2.60 -8.22 -5.18
CA ARG A 942 2.65 -6.78 -5.49
C ARG A 942 1.27 -6.20 -5.77
N GLU A 943 0.41 -6.96 -6.43
CA GLU A 943 -1.00 -6.67 -6.73
C GLU A 943 -1.79 -7.99 -6.70
N LEU A 944 -3.10 -7.94 -6.41
CA LEU A 944 -3.96 -9.13 -6.45
C LEU A 944 -4.37 -9.41 -7.90
N ASP A 945 -3.63 -10.25 -8.62
CA ASP A 945 -3.95 -10.55 -10.01
C ASP A 945 -5.25 -11.37 -10.10
N VAL A 946 -6.20 -10.93 -10.92
CA VAL A 946 -7.49 -11.62 -11.12
C VAL A 946 -7.62 -12.00 -12.59
N TYR A 947 -7.51 -13.29 -12.87
CA TYR A 947 -7.73 -13.80 -14.21
C TYR A 947 -9.23 -13.98 -14.46
N LEU A 948 -9.84 -13.04 -15.20
CA LEU A 948 -11.19 -13.23 -15.71
C LEU A 948 -11.17 -14.28 -16.83
N PRO A 949 -11.89 -15.43 -16.71
CA PRO A 949 -12.07 -16.32 -17.84
C PRO A 949 -12.78 -15.56 -18.97
N LYS A 950 -12.24 -15.63 -20.19
CA LYS A 950 -12.95 -15.14 -21.38
C LYS A 950 -14.25 -15.95 -21.50
N GLY A 951 -15.40 -15.28 -21.44
CA GLY A 951 -16.68 -15.92 -21.69
C GLY A 951 -16.65 -16.61 -23.04
N GLN A 952 -16.73 -17.94 -23.04
CA GLN A 952 -17.06 -18.69 -24.25
C GLN A 952 -18.50 -18.32 -24.62
N GLY A 953 -18.68 -17.89 -25.87
CA GLY A 953 -19.98 -17.53 -26.41
C GLY A 953 -20.97 -18.68 -26.30
N GLN A 954 -22.25 -18.30 -26.21
CA GLN A 954 -23.40 -19.17 -26.39
C GLN A 954 -23.21 -20.06 -27.62
N GLU A 955 -23.08 -21.36 -27.39
CA GLU A 955 -23.69 -22.37 -28.26
C GLU A 955 -24.65 -23.18 -27.39
N ASP A 956 -25.91 -23.17 -27.80
CA ASP A 956 -26.99 -23.93 -27.20
C ASP A 956 -26.69 -25.42 -27.34
N GLY A 957 -26.48 -26.09 -26.20
CA GLY A 957 -26.35 -27.54 -26.11
C GLY A 957 -26.50 -27.96 -24.66
N GLN A 958 -27.60 -28.64 -24.35
CA GLN A 958 -27.92 -29.15 -23.02
C GLN A 958 -26.77 -30.00 -22.44
N GLY A 959 -26.08 -29.44 -21.45
CA GLY A 959 -25.09 -30.14 -20.64
C GLY A 959 -24.93 -29.41 -19.31
N LYS A 960 -25.70 -29.81 -18.30
CA LYS A 960 -25.49 -29.38 -16.91
C LYS A 960 -24.11 -29.89 -16.46
N LEU A 961 -23.12 -29.00 -16.39
CA LEU A 961 -21.92 -29.20 -15.60
C LEU A 961 -22.22 -28.76 -14.16
N GLU A 962 -22.87 -29.66 -13.44
CA GLU A 962 -23.02 -29.63 -11.99
C GLU A 962 -21.70 -30.13 -11.39
N ILE A 963 -20.80 -29.21 -11.03
CA ILE A 963 -19.56 -29.58 -10.35
C ILE A 963 -19.92 -29.87 -8.88
N GLN A 964 -20.21 -31.13 -8.58
CA GLN A 964 -20.31 -31.67 -7.23
C GLN A 964 -18.91 -31.65 -6.57
N TRP A 965 -18.75 -30.88 -5.49
CA TRP A 965 -17.64 -31.01 -4.55
C TRP A 965 -18.18 -31.07 -3.13
N GLU A 966 -18.66 -32.25 -2.75
CA GLU A 966 -18.69 -32.80 -1.40
C GLU A 966 -18.77 -34.33 -1.59
N GLU A 967 -18.02 -35.09 -0.80
CA GLU A 967 -17.88 -36.56 -0.84
C GLU A 967 -16.96 -37.15 -1.92
N ASN A 968 -15.65 -37.16 -1.65
CA ASN A 968 -14.78 -38.28 -2.07
C ASN A 968 -13.42 -38.26 -1.35
N ILE A 969 -13.43 -38.35 0.00
CA ILE A 969 -12.36 -39.00 0.79
C ILE A 969 -13.02 -39.62 2.03
N THR A 970 -13.92 -40.58 1.80
CA THR A 970 -14.42 -41.52 2.82
C THR A 970 -14.51 -42.96 2.31
N ASN A 971 -13.90 -43.27 1.16
CA ASN A 971 -13.87 -44.64 0.63
C ASN A 971 -12.44 -45.14 0.41
N ARG A 972 -11.67 -45.24 1.50
CA ARG A 972 -10.56 -46.20 1.63
C ARG A 972 -10.40 -46.75 3.05
N THR A 973 -11.48 -46.92 3.80
CA THR A 973 -11.49 -47.73 5.04
C THR A 973 -12.93 -48.01 5.46
N SER A 974 -13.66 -48.82 4.68
CA SER A 974 -14.94 -49.43 5.11
C SER A 974 -15.31 -50.60 4.19
N GLN A 975 -14.53 -51.67 4.25
CA GLN A 975 -15.07 -53.02 4.06
C GLN A 975 -15.11 -53.66 5.44
N ALA A 976 -16.17 -53.39 6.18
CA ALA A 976 -16.83 -54.29 7.12
C ALA A 976 -17.89 -53.50 7.89
N ILE A 977 -19.02 -54.15 8.11
CA ILE A 977 -20.13 -53.77 8.99
C ILE A 977 -21.20 -52.93 8.30
N GLU A 978 -22.00 -53.63 7.48
CA GLU A 978 -23.38 -53.28 7.22
C GLU A 978 -24.22 -53.39 8.50
N GLY A 979 -25.17 -52.47 8.65
CA GLY A 979 -26.45 -52.74 9.30
C GLY A 979 -26.69 -52.09 10.65
N THR A 980 -27.19 -50.85 10.65
CA THR A 980 -28.44 -50.49 11.37
C THR A 980 -28.89 -49.07 11.04
N THR A 981 -30.13 -48.98 10.56
CA THR A 981 -30.96 -47.80 10.34
C THR A 981 -31.36 -47.08 11.63
N PHE A 982 -31.60 -45.76 11.59
CA PHE A 982 -32.66 -44.94 12.27
C PHE A 982 -32.16 -43.48 12.43
N SER A 983 -32.60 -42.54 11.57
CA SER A 983 -33.80 -41.67 11.64
C SER A 983 -33.63 -40.33 12.38
N CYS A 984 -33.40 -39.27 11.58
CA CYS A 984 -33.93 -37.90 11.66
C CYS A 984 -34.37 -37.32 13.03
N TRP A 985 -33.69 -36.27 13.52
CA TRP A 985 -34.22 -34.98 14.00
C TRP A 985 -33.12 -33.92 14.05
#